data_AF-A0A354T9Q8-F1
#
_entry.id   AF-A0A354T9Q8-F1
#
_cell.length_a   1.000
_cell.length_b   1.000
_cell.length_c   1.000
_cell.angle_alpha   90.00
_cell.angle_beta   90.00
_cell.angle_gamma   90.00
#
_symmetry.space_group_name_H-M   'P 1'
#
loop_
_entity.id
_entity.type
_entity.pdbx_description
1 polymer ?
#
loop_
_entity_poly.entity_id
_entity_poly.type
_entity_poly.pdbx_seq_one_letter_code
_entity_poly.pdbx_strand_id
1 'polypeptide(L)'
;MGWPQSSDTKPLRLFILRCKFRLLSILAAGISSLIQAQTLPIHIEESHAGAFYHLVETLPFNEPHTLVLIDAHSDANGIANSDDVRTAIRRGPTIQKRAEMLAEWRRTGRIQCFNWIEPLMPAPIAEVIWIPAAKLSEQERAALESDAREYLDAHEEALPREAGPLAGRYRVMSLENFAAQARSWPESKLVVASIDLDYFAKEPEEDLERIMDVLTRLRALRSLSFAISSPYLKDAAQAERLTTMALDAAWRVPNATVHFDPFAKTGPDRSLMARLLERQGRQIPALDITQAGPELRSLLRNHAHPCADAWAGEPFQHRIIVPEHLKATNSTWELEFKPQTAIMLDPEPIGARVRWWALRSADTSYRISDANLGFATNAPRWMWQKRHLLAEGPALGRITLDQIAVGHDCGTFEIFAEVIRDGESTLTPAEILCVSKPGTEGLHAEWSRQFGLSYVFDSRLLTRDTLTGAEARHGADCANFITAALRAEGWLLPWGSPADVKPFLTPVTAIEQPTLLHFGSHLAALWKDRPPLGQLDDSDLCVHQLEGRPEILPFAQLRAGRRKPELMTIREPEAVIRIAICGDLMLGRGIAAQTDPLGRIAPMLQRADLALGNLECVIGTALPKNRMQLIATPKAAALLREAGLDGLSVENNHALDLGPEGNTATKQALEAENIVPIGREARIFEIRGKRIAVFAFDDSREDAVLPKVTAKADFIIALPHWGREHSTTPSTRQREIAAQLLQNGVHLIAGCGPHALQPLEHHPSGSTAFSLGNTVFDGPGPGAEWDRGSVLEITLDAKDCRLIRARLVETSSQPEK
;
A
#
# COMPACT_ATOMS: atom_id res chain seq x y z
N MET A 1 27.49 61.11 43.75
CA MET A 1 28.34 59.92 43.98
C MET A 1 27.55 58.69 43.59
N GLY A 2 28.20 57.58 43.20
CA GLY A 2 27.51 56.45 42.54
C GLY A 2 27.39 55.18 43.39
N TRP A 3 26.50 54.28 42.93
CA TRP A 3 26.50 52.80 42.96
C TRP A 3 27.07 52.04 44.18
N PRO A 4 26.37 50.96 44.59
CA PRO A 4 26.78 49.63 44.07
C PRO A 4 25.65 48.82 43.40
N GLN A 5 26.00 47.65 42.84
CA GLN A 5 25.12 46.72 42.10
C GLN A 5 24.71 45.50 42.94
N SER A 6 23.49 44.96 42.69
CA SER A 6 23.13 43.51 42.59
C SER A 6 21.59 43.36 42.72
N SER A 7 20.80 43.15 41.66
CA SER A 7 20.62 41.93 40.84
C SER A 7 19.72 40.84 41.45
N ASP A 8 18.42 40.84 41.13
CA ASP A 8 17.67 39.57 40.99
C ASP A 8 16.42 39.69 40.09
N THR A 9 16.35 38.89 39.02
CA THR A 9 15.25 38.89 38.03
C THR A 9 14.95 37.49 37.46
N LYS A 10 15.04 36.46 38.30
CA LYS A 10 14.89 35.04 37.88
C LYS A 10 13.47 34.44 37.78
N PRO A 11 12.41 34.85 38.51
CA PRO A 11 11.16 34.07 38.53
C PRO A 11 10.33 34.15 37.24
N LEU A 12 10.26 35.33 36.59
CA LEU A 12 9.31 35.55 35.49
C LEU A 12 9.62 34.76 34.20
N ARG A 13 10.90 34.55 33.87
CA ARG A 13 11.30 33.83 32.65
C ARG A 13 10.94 32.34 32.70
N LEU A 14 10.96 31.72 33.89
CA LEU A 14 10.72 30.28 34.04
C LEU A 14 9.25 29.90 33.81
N PHE A 15 8.32 30.77 34.20
CA PHE A 15 6.88 30.55 34.01
C PHE A 15 6.48 30.64 32.53
N ILE A 16 6.97 31.67 31.83
CA ILE A 16 6.70 31.89 30.41
C ILE A 16 7.28 30.74 29.55
N LEU A 17 8.46 30.22 29.88
CA LEU A 17 9.01 29.03 29.20
C LEU A 17 8.13 27.79 29.39
N ARG A 18 7.67 27.50 30.61
CA ARG A 18 6.83 26.31 30.88
C ARG A 18 5.49 26.35 30.15
N CYS A 19 4.85 27.52 30.05
CA CYS A 19 3.62 27.67 29.27
C CYS A 19 3.86 27.48 27.76
N LYS A 20 4.94 28.07 27.21
CA LYS A 20 5.28 27.89 25.78
C LYS A 20 5.62 26.44 25.43
N PHE A 21 6.39 25.74 26.26
CA PHE A 21 6.76 24.35 26.00
C PHE A 21 5.55 23.41 25.97
N ARG A 22 4.58 23.56 26.89
CA ARG A 22 3.35 22.74 26.85
C ARG A 22 2.48 22.99 25.61
N LEU A 23 2.35 24.25 25.16
CA LEU A 23 1.63 24.53 23.91
C LEU A 23 2.35 23.93 22.69
N LEU A 24 3.67 24.10 22.60
CA LEU A 24 4.48 23.58 21.49
C LEU A 24 4.49 22.05 21.42
N SER A 25 4.55 21.34 22.55
CA SER A 25 4.49 19.86 22.53
C SER A 25 3.10 19.31 22.20
N ILE A 26 2.03 19.99 22.61
CA ILE A 26 0.65 19.61 22.23
C ILE A 26 0.40 19.87 20.75
N LEU A 27 0.88 21.00 20.21
CA LEU A 27 0.82 21.30 18.77
C LEU A 27 1.68 20.33 17.95
N ALA A 28 2.91 20.03 18.37
CA ALA A 28 3.77 19.10 17.64
C ALA A 28 3.21 17.68 17.60
N ALA A 29 2.77 17.14 18.74
CA ALA A 29 2.14 15.82 18.80
C ALA A 29 0.84 15.76 17.97
N GLY A 30 -0.01 16.80 18.07
CA GLY A 30 -1.23 16.90 17.27
C GLY A 30 -0.96 16.93 15.77
N ILE A 31 0.02 17.72 15.32
CA ILE A 31 0.37 17.82 13.89
C ILE A 31 0.95 16.50 13.36
N SER A 32 1.81 15.80 14.12
CA SER A 32 2.30 14.48 13.71
C SER A 32 1.18 13.44 13.61
N SER A 33 0.17 13.49 14.50
CA SER A 33 -1.00 12.58 14.42
C SER A 33 -2.02 12.94 13.34
N LEU A 34 -2.05 14.19 12.86
CA LEU A 34 -3.02 14.68 11.89
C LEU A 34 -2.63 14.40 10.42
N ILE A 35 -1.40 13.96 10.17
CA ILE A 35 -0.83 13.89 8.81
C ILE A 35 -0.18 12.52 8.55
N GLN A 36 -0.90 11.45 8.89
CA GLN A 36 -0.63 10.09 8.39
C GLN A 36 -1.67 9.77 7.31
N ALA A 37 -1.22 9.30 6.14
CA ALA A 37 -2.11 9.06 5.01
C ALA A 37 -3.09 7.91 5.32
N GLN A 38 -4.39 8.20 5.32
CA GLN A 38 -5.43 7.22 5.65
C GLN A 38 -5.62 6.24 4.48
N THR A 39 -5.28 4.97 4.70
CA THR A 39 -5.72 3.84 3.89
C THR A 39 -7.01 3.24 4.46
N LEU A 40 -7.72 2.42 3.67
CA LEU A 40 -8.83 1.61 4.17
C LEU A 40 -8.29 0.25 4.67
N PRO A 41 -8.25 -0.05 5.98
CA PRO A 41 -7.99 -1.40 6.43
C PRO A 41 -9.13 -2.33 6.00
N ILE A 42 -8.76 -3.42 5.32
CA ILE A 42 -9.66 -4.52 4.94
C ILE A 42 -9.09 -5.80 5.55
N HIS A 43 -9.87 -6.49 6.38
CA HIS A 43 -9.49 -7.76 7.00
C HIS A 43 -10.28 -8.94 6.41
N ILE A 44 -9.65 -10.09 6.23
CA ILE A 44 -10.29 -11.34 5.76
C ILE A 44 -9.83 -12.47 6.68
N GLU A 45 -10.74 -13.18 7.34
CA GLU A 45 -10.43 -14.34 8.19
C GLU A 45 -11.48 -15.44 8.03
N GLU A 46 -11.11 -16.68 8.32
CA GLU A 46 -12.02 -17.83 8.39
C GLU A 46 -12.99 -17.82 9.61
N SER A 47 -13.25 -16.66 10.22
CA SER A 47 -14.21 -16.53 11.32
C SER A 47 -14.65 -15.08 11.60
N HIS A 48 -15.83 -14.88 12.21
CA HIS A 48 -16.20 -13.57 12.79
C HIS A 48 -15.35 -13.19 14.02
N ALA A 49 -14.63 -14.14 14.64
CA ALA A 49 -13.72 -13.81 15.73
C ALA A 49 -12.60 -12.89 15.23
N GLY A 50 -12.12 -13.10 13.99
CA GLY A 50 -11.18 -12.22 13.32
C GLY A 50 -11.67 -10.80 13.15
N ALA A 51 -12.90 -10.64 12.65
CA ALA A 51 -13.55 -9.33 12.56
C ALA A 51 -13.64 -8.66 13.94
N PHE A 52 -13.95 -9.40 15.01
CA PHE A 52 -13.87 -8.86 16.37
C PHE A 52 -12.45 -8.41 16.74
N TYR A 53 -11.44 -9.29 16.64
CA TYR A 53 -10.06 -8.97 17.04
C TYR A 53 -9.51 -7.76 16.27
N HIS A 54 -9.70 -7.74 14.94
CA HIS A 54 -9.32 -6.63 14.06
C HIS A 54 -9.93 -5.30 14.49
N LEU A 55 -11.21 -5.27 14.86
CA LEU A 55 -11.88 -4.05 15.34
C LEU A 55 -11.43 -3.67 16.78
N VAL A 56 -10.99 -4.62 17.61
CA VAL A 56 -10.35 -4.32 18.92
C VAL A 56 -8.95 -3.72 18.75
N GLU A 57 -8.25 -4.08 17.67
CA GLU A 57 -6.90 -3.62 17.32
C GLU A 57 -6.91 -2.26 16.59
N THR A 58 -7.90 -2.01 15.73
CA THR A 58 -7.94 -0.81 14.85
C THR A 58 -8.78 0.37 15.36
N LEU A 59 -9.84 0.16 16.16
CA LEU A 59 -10.77 1.25 16.46
C LEU A 59 -10.36 2.15 17.65
N PRO A 60 -10.56 3.48 17.55
CA PRO A 60 -10.45 4.37 18.70
C PRO A 60 -11.64 4.18 19.66
N PHE A 61 -11.37 3.60 20.83
CA PHE A 61 -12.37 3.24 21.86
C PHE A 61 -13.10 4.44 22.48
N ASN A 62 -12.61 5.65 22.22
CA ASN A 62 -13.18 6.93 22.64
C ASN A 62 -14.21 7.52 21.65
N GLU A 63 -14.41 6.89 20.47
CA GLU A 63 -15.26 7.41 19.40
C GLU A 63 -16.41 6.42 19.07
N PRO A 64 -17.66 6.92 18.92
CA PRO A 64 -18.80 6.07 18.57
C PRO A 64 -18.81 5.75 17.07
N HIS A 65 -18.96 4.48 16.75
CA HIS A 65 -19.03 3.93 15.40
C HIS A 65 -20.39 3.22 15.17
N THR A 66 -20.90 3.31 13.95
CA THR A 66 -21.98 2.47 13.45
C THR A 66 -21.37 1.23 12.79
N LEU A 67 -21.77 0.05 13.27
CA LEU A 67 -21.46 -1.22 12.63
C LEU A 67 -22.49 -1.53 11.55
N VAL A 68 -22.03 -1.93 10.38
CA VAL A 68 -22.86 -2.46 9.28
C VAL A 68 -22.51 -3.92 9.08
N LEU A 69 -23.51 -4.80 9.19
CA LEU A 69 -23.36 -6.25 9.01
C LEU A 69 -24.10 -6.69 7.75
N ILE A 70 -23.40 -7.34 6.83
CA ILE A 70 -23.97 -8.00 5.65
C ILE A 70 -23.90 -9.51 5.89
N ASP A 71 -25.04 -10.13 6.22
CA ASP A 71 -25.07 -11.50 6.77
C ASP A 71 -26.45 -12.13 6.56
N ALA A 72 -26.54 -13.45 6.44
CA ALA A 72 -27.78 -14.22 6.31
C ALA A 72 -28.19 -14.98 7.59
N HIS A 73 -27.46 -14.82 8.70
CA HIS A 73 -27.64 -15.55 9.96
C HIS A 73 -27.57 -14.62 11.19
N SER A 74 -28.01 -15.13 12.35
CA SER A 74 -27.99 -14.43 13.64
C SER A 74 -27.67 -15.36 14.82
N ASP A 75 -26.98 -16.48 14.58
CA ASP A 75 -26.65 -17.49 15.61
C ASP A 75 -25.48 -17.05 16.53
N ALA A 76 -25.41 -15.76 16.80
CA ALA A 76 -24.43 -15.09 17.64
C ALA A 76 -24.65 -15.41 19.13
N ASN A 77 -24.35 -16.66 19.51
CA ASN A 77 -24.50 -17.15 20.88
C ASN A 77 -23.69 -16.28 21.85
N GLY A 78 -24.31 -15.90 22.98
CA GLY A 78 -23.69 -15.04 23.98
C GLY A 78 -22.36 -15.59 24.53
N ILE A 79 -21.38 -14.70 24.71
CA ILE A 79 -20.07 -15.05 25.27
C ILE A 79 -20.21 -15.33 26.76
N ALA A 80 -19.80 -16.52 27.21
CA ALA A 80 -19.62 -16.78 28.64
C ALA A 80 -18.57 -15.81 29.22
N ASN A 81 -19.00 -14.96 30.16
CA ASN A 81 -18.22 -13.86 30.73
C ASN A 81 -17.86 -12.74 29.72
N SER A 82 -18.82 -12.34 28.86
CA SER A 82 -18.74 -11.13 28.02
C SER A 82 -18.30 -9.89 28.80
N ASP A 83 -18.78 -9.74 30.03
CA ASP A 83 -18.47 -8.60 30.90
C ASP A 83 -16.99 -8.54 31.32
N ASP A 84 -16.34 -9.69 31.54
CA ASP A 84 -14.90 -9.76 31.81
C ASP A 84 -14.09 -9.40 30.57
N VAL A 85 -14.54 -9.82 29.39
CA VAL A 85 -13.94 -9.46 28.10
C VAL A 85 -14.03 -7.96 27.87
N ARG A 86 -15.24 -7.39 27.99
CA ARG A 86 -15.53 -5.95 27.87
C ARG A 86 -14.72 -5.12 28.87
N THR A 87 -14.63 -5.60 30.11
CA THR A 87 -13.87 -4.95 31.20
C THR A 87 -12.36 -5.00 30.95
N ALA A 88 -11.81 -6.14 30.51
CA ALA A 88 -10.38 -6.27 30.23
C ALA A 88 -9.92 -5.42 29.04
N ILE A 89 -10.72 -5.35 27.96
CA ILE A 89 -10.44 -4.45 26.81
C ILE A 89 -10.44 -2.99 27.26
N ARG A 90 -11.45 -2.55 28.01
CA ARG A 90 -11.58 -1.17 28.52
C ARG A 90 -10.50 -0.79 29.55
N ARG A 91 -9.98 -1.76 30.32
CA ARG A 91 -8.89 -1.54 31.30
C ARG A 91 -7.49 -1.76 30.73
N GLY A 92 -7.33 -2.18 29.47
CA GLY A 92 -6.04 -2.39 28.83
C GLY A 92 -5.22 -1.09 28.75
N PRO A 93 -4.10 -0.95 29.49
CA PRO A 93 -3.49 0.36 29.75
C PRO A 93 -2.60 0.89 28.61
N THR A 94 -2.22 0.03 27.64
CA THR A 94 -1.43 0.40 26.45
C THR A 94 -1.87 -0.45 25.25
N ILE A 95 -1.63 0.06 24.03
CA ILE A 95 -1.89 -0.67 22.78
C ILE A 95 -1.13 -2.01 22.76
N GLN A 96 0.15 -2.01 23.12
CA GLN A 96 0.98 -3.21 23.17
C GLN A 96 0.41 -4.28 24.13
N LYS A 97 -0.04 -3.88 25.33
CA LYS A 97 -0.64 -4.81 26.30
C LYS A 97 -2.00 -5.34 25.85
N ARG A 98 -2.73 -4.58 25.02
CA ARG A 98 -3.94 -5.05 24.36
C ARG A 98 -3.61 -6.10 23.29
N ALA A 99 -2.62 -5.86 22.43
CA ALA A 99 -2.18 -6.83 21.43
C ALA A 99 -1.70 -8.16 22.06
N GLU A 100 -0.87 -8.09 23.11
CA GLU A 100 -0.45 -9.27 23.92
C GLU A 100 -1.66 -10.08 24.42
N MET A 101 -2.68 -9.38 24.94
CA MET A 101 -3.91 -9.99 25.44
C MET A 101 -4.75 -10.64 24.33
N LEU A 102 -4.90 -9.98 23.18
CA LEU A 102 -5.69 -10.48 22.06
C LEU A 102 -5.01 -11.68 21.37
N ALA A 103 -3.68 -11.69 21.26
CA ALA A 103 -2.94 -12.84 20.77
C ALA A 103 -3.13 -14.08 21.66
N GLU A 104 -3.10 -13.92 22.99
CA GLU A 104 -3.42 -15.00 23.93
C GLU A 104 -4.89 -15.44 23.85
N TRP A 105 -5.82 -14.51 23.60
CA TRP A 105 -7.24 -14.82 23.44
C TRP A 105 -7.55 -15.56 22.13
N ARG A 106 -6.93 -15.16 21.01
CA ARG A 106 -6.91 -15.92 19.74
C ARG A 106 -6.44 -17.35 20.02
N ARG A 107 -5.23 -17.51 20.56
CA ARG A 107 -4.57 -18.80 20.86
C ARG A 107 -5.36 -19.72 21.80
N THR A 108 -6.11 -19.16 22.76
CA THR A 108 -6.92 -19.92 23.72
C THR A 108 -8.37 -20.14 23.28
N GLY A 109 -8.78 -19.56 22.13
CA GLY A 109 -10.16 -19.58 21.66
C GLY A 109 -11.13 -18.84 22.60
N ARG A 110 -10.66 -17.85 23.37
CA ARG A 110 -11.50 -17.09 24.32
C ARG A 110 -12.60 -16.30 23.61
N ILE A 111 -12.32 -15.81 22.41
CA ILE A 111 -13.35 -15.36 21.46
C ILE A 111 -13.44 -16.41 20.34
N GLN A 112 -14.66 -16.79 19.99
CA GLN A 112 -15.04 -17.85 19.05
C GLN A 112 -15.75 -17.29 17.81
N CYS A 113 -15.93 -18.12 16.78
CA CYS A 113 -16.46 -17.76 15.45
C CYS A 113 -17.87 -17.14 15.43
N PHE A 114 -18.59 -17.15 16.55
CA PHE A 114 -19.94 -16.62 16.77
C PHE A 114 -20.02 -15.74 18.02
N ASN A 115 -18.91 -15.54 18.73
CA ASN A 115 -18.86 -14.70 19.94
C ASN A 115 -18.98 -13.24 19.53
N TRP A 116 -20.18 -12.70 19.67
CA TRP A 116 -20.59 -11.46 19.03
C TRP A 116 -19.79 -10.23 19.46
N ILE A 117 -19.91 -9.15 18.69
CA ILE A 117 -19.25 -7.85 18.90
C ILE A 117 -19.78 -7.05 20.10
N GLU A 118 -20.61 -7.66 20.95
CA GLU A 118 -21.15 -7.11 22.20
C GLU A 118 -20.07 -6.52 23.15
N PRO A 119 -18.85 -7.12 23.32
CA PRO A 119 -17.81 -6.52 24.15
C PRO A 119 -17.21 -5.22 23.59
N LEU A 120 -17.59 -4.81 22.38
CA LEU A 120 -17.29 -3.48 21.82
C LEU A 120 -18.47 -2.50 21.93
N MET A 121 -19.57 -2.87 22.59
CA MET A 121 -20.75 -2.02 22.78
C MET A 121 -20.81 -1.44 24.21
N PRO A 122 -21.54 -0.34 24.45
CA PRO A 122 -22.03 0.66 23.47
C PRO A 122 -20.92 1.60 22.95
N ALA A 123 -19.64 1.27 23.19
CA ALA A 123 -18.48 2.01 22.73
C ALA A 123 -17.27 1.05 22.60
N PRO A 124 -16.56 1.03 21.44
CA PRO A 124 -16.71 1.93 20.29
C PRO A 124 -17.98 1.73 19.43
N ILE A 125 -18.64 0.57 19.44
CA ILE A 125 -19.83 0.31 18.60
C ILE A 125 -21.11 0.81 19.29
N ALA A 126 -21.77 1.82 18.71
CA ALA A 126 -22.91 2.53 19.30
C ALA A 126 -24.26 2.31 18.58
N GLU A 127 -24.24 1.92 17.31
CA GLU A 127 -25.41 1.54 16.48
C GLU A 127 -25.03 0.31 15.66
N VAL A 128 -25.99 -0.59 15.43
CA VAL A 128 -25.82 -1.77 14.55
C VAL A 128 -26.89 -1.72 13.47
N ILE A 129 -26.46 -1.82 12.22
CA ILE A 129 -27.33 -1.96 11.05
C ILE A 129 -27.06 -3.32 10.40
N TRP A 130 -28.08 -4.16 10.33
CA TRP A 130 -28.03 -5.46 9.67
C TRP A 130 -28.73 -5.40 8.31
N ILE A 131 -28.07 -5.97 7.31
CA ILE A 131 -28.53 -6.07 5.92
C ILE A 131 -28.69 -7.56 5.57
N PRO A 132 -29.91 -8.11 5.72
CA PRO A 132 -30.18 -9.52 5.48
C PRO A 132 -30.21 -9.86 3.98
N ALA A 133 -29.84 -11.09 3.64
CA ALA A 133 -29.95 -11.62 2.27
C ALA A 133 -31.35 -11.44 1.67
N ALA A 134 -31.41 -11.10 0.38
CA ALA A 134 -32.62 -10.70 -0.34
C ALA A 134 -33.68 -11.83 -0.42
N LYS A 135 -33.25 -13.09 -0.46
CA LYS A 135 -34.10 -14.29 -0.52
C LYS A 135 -34.70 -14.75 0.81
N LEU A 136 -34.25 -14.25 1.96
CA LEU A 136 -34.84 -14.61 3.26
C LEU A 136 -36.31 -14.14 3.30
N SER A 137 -37.21 -15.00 3.78
CA SER A 137 -38.62 -14.65 3.96
C SER A 137 -38.82 -13.63 5.09
N GLU A 138 -39.97 -12.96 5.09
CA GLU A 138 -40.36 -12.03 6.15
C GLU A 138 -40.39 -12.71 7.53
N GLN A 139 -40.83 -13.98 7.60
CA GLN A 139 -40.86 -14.76 8.83
C GLN A 139 -39.45 -15.12 9.34
N GLU A 140 -38.54 -15.53 8.45
CA GLU A 140 -37.14 -15.80 8.82
C GLU A 140 -36.43 -14.53 9.30
N ARG A 141 -36.60 -13.41 8.59
CA ARG A 141 -36.06 -12.11 9.00
C ARG A 141 -36.57 -11.67 10.36
N ALA A 142 -37.87 -11.81 10.62
CA ALA A 142 -38.48 -11.43 11.90
C ALA A 142 -37.99 -12.31 13.07
N ALA A 143 -37.76 -13.61 12.83
CA ALA A 143 -37.17 -14.51 13.83
C ALA A 143 -35.72 -14.13 14.15
N LEU A 144 -34.87 -14.00 13.12
CA LEU A 144 -33.46 -13.62 13.26
C LEU A 144 -33.30 -12.22 13.90
N GLU A 145 -34.19 -11.27 13.57
CA GLU A 145 -34.22 -9.96 14.22
C GLU A 145 -34.63 -10.05 15.71
N SER A 146 -35.59 -10.93 16.06
CA SER A 146 -35.99 -11.16 17.45
C SER A 146 -34.84 -11.75 18.26
N ASP A 147 -34.22 -12.82 17.76
CA ASP A 147 -33.06 -13.48 18.37
C ASP A 147 -31.91 -12.48 18.58
N ALA A 148 -31.57 -11.69 17.53
CA ALA A 148 -30.53 -10.67 17.58
C ALA A 148 -30.82 -9.61 18.66
N ARG A 149 -32.06 -9.10 18.75
CA ARG A 149 -32.46 -8.14 19.78
C ARG A 149 -32.38 -8.74 21.18
N GLU A 150 -32.84 -9.98 21.36
CA GLU A 150 -32.79 -10.68 22.65
C GLU A 150 -31.34 -10.89 23.10
N TYR A 151 -30.45 -11.42 22.24
CA TYR A 151 -29.05 -11.62 22.61
C TYR A 151 -28.28 -10.31 22.90
N LEU A 152 -28.62 -9.19 22.25
CA LEU A 152 -28.01 -7.89 22.56
C LEU A 152 -28.38 -7.35 23.94
N ASP A 153 -29.60 -7.58 24.43
CA ASP A 153 -30.10 -6.94 25.67
C ASP A 153 -30.35 -7.89 26.85
N ALA A 154 -30.44 -9.21 26.64
CA ALA A 154 -30.67 -10.21 27.72
C ALA A 154 -29.58 -10.24 28.82
N HIS A 155 -28.43 -9.59 28.60
CA HIS A 155 -27.35 -9.46 29.58
C HIS A 155 -27.39 -8.13 30.35
N GLU A 156 -28.25 -7.16 29.98
CA GLU A 156 -28.35 -5.87 30.68
C GLU A 156 -28.95 -6.00 32.08
N GLU A 157 -29.79 -7.01 32.33
CA GLU A 157 -30.35 -7.28 33.68
C GLU A 157 -29.27 -7.70 34.70
N ALA A 158 -28.15 -8.28 34.24
CA ALA A 158 -27.05 -8.72 35.12
C ALA A 158 -26.06 -7.58 35.45
N LEU A 159 -25.73 -6.74 34.47
CA LEU A 159 -24.85 -5.58 34.62
C LEU A 159 -25.38 -4.40 33.75
N PRO A 160 -26.18 -3.48 34.34
CA PRO A 160 -26.78 -2.37 33.61
C PRO A 160 -25.77 -1.47 32.90
N ARG A 161 -26.08 -1.08 31.65
CA ARG A 161 -25.20 -0.26 30.81
C ARG A 161 -25.39 1.23 31.12
N GLU A 162 -24.31 1.96 31.33
CA GLU A 162 -24.35 3.44 31.54
C GLU A 162 -25.00 4.21 30.37
N ALA A 163 -25.10 3.60 29.17
CA ALA A 163 -25.78 4.17 28.00
C ALA A 163 -27.12 3.49 27.65
N GLY A 164 -27.62 2.57 28.48
CA GLY A 164 -28.89 1.86 28.29
C GLY A 164 -28.93 0.83 27.14
N PRO A 165 -30.13 0.30 26.82
CA PRO A 165 -30.35 -0.82 25.91
C PRO A 165 -30.00 -0.55 24.44
N LEU A 166 -29.78 -1.64 23.70
CA LEU A 166 -29.48 -1.66 22.27
C LEU A 166 -30.72 -1.89 21.39
N ALA A 167 -31.87 -2.29 21.92
CA ALA A 167 -33.12 -2.50 21.17
C ALA A 167 -33.61 -1.26 20.39
N GLY A 168 -33.20 -0.05 20.80
CA GLY A 168 -33.42 1.21 20.08
C GLY A 168 -32.31 1.63 19.12
N ARG A 169 -31.24 0.83 18.99
CA ARG A 169 -30.01 1.11 18.21
C ARG A 169 -29.60 -0.03 17.27
N TYR A 170 -30.30 -1.16 17.30
CA TYR A 170 -30.26 -2.23 16.30
C TYR A 170 -31.32 -1.98 15.21
N ARG A 171 -30.96 -2.08 13.93
CA ARG A 171 -31.84 -1.75 12.80
C ARG A 171 -31.64 -2.68 11.62
N VAL A 172 -32.72 -3.26 11.09
CA VAL A 172 -32.70 -4.10 9.89
C VAL A 172 -33.14 -3.28 8.67
N MET A 173 -32.42 -3.39 7.55
CA MET A 173 -32.79 -2.73 6.28
C MET A 173 -32.16 -3.41 5.06
N SER A 174 -32.80 -3.31 3.89
CA SER A 174 -32.20 -3.79 2.63
C SER A 174 -31.02 -2.91 2.18
N LEU A 175 -30.16 -3.42 1.30
CA LEU A 175 -28.99 -2.70 0.79
C LEU A 175 -29.36 -1.38 0.09
N GLU A 176 -30.52 -1.33 -0.58
CA GLU A 176 -31.03 -0.12 -1.23
C GLU A 176 -31.46 0.93 -0.20
N ASN A 177 -32.14 0.51 0.86
CA ASN A 177 -32.57 1.38 1.96
C ASN A 177 -31.39 1.88 2.80
N PHE A 178 -30.34 1.06 2.94
CA PHE A 178 -29.05 1.47 3.49
C PHE A 178 -28.36 2.49 2.59
N ALA A 179 -28.17 2.18 1.31
CA ALA A 179 -27.51 3.05 0.34
C ALA A 179 -28.26 4.37 0.10
N ALA A 180 -29.58 4.41 0.32
CA ALA A 180 -30.37 5.64 0.30
C ALA A 180 -30.16 6.49 1.57
N GLN A 181 -30.15 5.87 2.76
CA GLN A 181 -29.95 6.57 4.03
C GLN A 181 -28.50 7.04 4.22
N ALA A 182 -27.51 6.22 3.89
CA ALA A 182 -26.11 6.52 4.16
C ALA A 182 -25.58 7.75 3.39
N ARG A 183 -26.24 8.11 2.27
CA ARG A 183 -26.00 9.34 1.51
C ARG A 183 -26.30 10.63 2.28
N SER A 184 -27.03 10.58 3.39
CA SER A 184 -27.36 11.74 4.23
C SER A 184 -26.66 11.73 5.60
N TRP A 185 -25.75 10.80 5.84
CA TRP A 185 -25.04 10.71 7.12
C TRP A 185 -23.90 11.74 7.21
N PRO A 186 -23.73 12.42 8.36
CA PRO A 186 -22.61 13.35 8.57
C PRO A 186 -21.30 12.57 8.74
N GLU A 187 -20.16 13.19 8.42
CA GLU A 187 -18.84 12.54 8.57
C GLU A 187 -18.48 12.14 10.00
N SER A 188 -19.13 12.73 11.00
CA SER A 188 -19.00 12.35 12.41
C SER A 188 -19.65 11.01 12.75
N LYS A 189 -20.51 10.47 11.88
CA LYS A 189 -21.09 9.13 12.04
C LYS A 189 -20.15 8.09 11.44
N LEU A 190 -19.07 7.77 12.16
CA LEU A 190 -18.06 6.79 11.74
C LEU A 190 -18.69 5.43 11.44
N VAL A 191 -18.23 4.74 10.40
CA VAL A 191 -18.78 3.45 9.96
C VAL A 191 -17.69 2.39 9.90
N VAL A 192 -18.02 1.19 10.36
CA VAL A 192 -17.25 -0.03 10.12
C VAL A 192 -18.19 -1.08 9.52
N ALA A 193 -17.71 -1.84 8.55
CA ALA A 193 -18.53 -2.85 7.87
C ALA A 193 -17.92 -4.24 8.02
N SER A 194 -18.76 -5.26 8.24
CA SER A 194 -18.38 -6.66 8.15
C SER A 194 -19.33 -7.41 7.21
N ILE A 195 -18.78 -8.32 6.41
CA ILE A 195 -19.49 -9.15 5.43
C ILE A 195 -19.23 -10.61 5.81
N ASP A 196 -20.26 -11.38 6.15
CA ASP A 196 -20.13 -12.85 6.05
C ASP A 196 -20.29 -13.24 4.59
N LEU A 197 -19.37 -14.06 4.09
CA LEU A 197 -19.42 -14.57 2.73
C LEU A 197 -20.46 -15.66 2.54
N ASP A 198 -20.97 -16.28 3.61
CA ASP A 198 -22.07 -17.25 3.54
C ASP A 198 -23.41 -16.63 3.06
N TYR A 199 -23.52 -15.29 3.11
CA TYR A 199 -24.52 -14.51 2.38
C TYR A 199 -24.59 -14.94 0.89
N PHE A 200 -23.42 -15.06 0.24
CA PHE A 200 -23.29 -15.48 -1.16
C PHE A 200 -23.34 -17.00 -1.34
N ALA A 201 -23.46 -17.79 -0.27
CA ALA A 201 -23.88 -19.19 -0.39
C ALA A 201 -25.37 -19.32 -0.75
N LYS A 202 -26.15 -18.25 -0.54
CA LYS A 202 -27.57 -18.14 -0.88
C LYS A 202 -27.84 -17.15 -2.03
N GLU A 203 -27.01 -16.12 -2.21
CA GLU A 203 -27.15 -15.06 -3.22
C GLU A 203 -26.20 -15.16 -4.42
N PRO A 204 -26.47 -14.47 -5.56
CA PRO A 204 -25.57 -14.47 -6.72
C PRO A 204 -24.26 -13.71 -6.43
N GLU A 205 -23.18 -14.10 -7.11
CA GLU A 205 -21.85 -13.49 -6.97
C GLU A 205 -21.84 -11.99 -7.34
N GLU A 206 -22.74 -11.57 -8.23
CA GLU A 206 -22.95 -10.17 -8.66
C GLU A 206 -23.32 -9.21 -7.50
N ASP A 207 -23.88 -9.71 -6.38
CA ASP A 207 -24.18 -8.87 -5.22
C ASP A 207 -22.92 -8.37 -4.51
N LEU A 208 -21.77 -9.08 -4.60
CA LEU A 208 -20.53 -8.65 -3.93
C LEU A 208 -20.00 -7.34 -4.53
N GLU A 209 -19.97 -7.23 -5.87
CA GLU A 209 -19.57 -5.97 -6.51
C GLU A 209 -20.53 -4.82 -6.15
N ARG A 210 -21.82 -5.13 -5.96
CA ARG A 210 -22.86 -4.17 -5.55
C ARG A 210 -22.69 -3.72 -4.09
N ILE A 211 -22.33 -4.63 -3.19
CA ILE A 211 -22.01 -4.33 -1.78
C ILE A 211 -20.73 -3.49 -1.69
N MET A 212 -19.66 -3.87 -2.39
CA MET A 212 -18.40 -3.12 -2.42
C MET A 212 -18.56 -1.71 -3.00
N ASP A 213 -19.34 -1.58 -4.07
CA ASP A 213 -19.72 -0.30 -4.66
C ASP A 213 -20.50 0.59 -3.68
N VAL A 214 -21.42 0.02 -2.88
CA VAL A 214 -22.16 0.77 -1.84
C VAL A 214 -21.27 1.15 -0.65
N LEU A 215 -20.37 0.28 -0.20
CA LEU A 215 -19.53 0.51 0.99
C LEU A 215 -18.37 1.48 0.72
N THR A 216 -17.70 1.39 -0.44
CA THR A 216 -16.59 2.30 -0.80
C THR A 216 -17.04 3.77 -0.97
N ARG A 217 -18.31 3.99 -1.32
CA ARG A 217 -18.99 5.30 -1.36
C ARG A 217 -19.17 5.99 -0.01
N LEU A 218 -18.93 5.31 1.12
CA LEU A 218 -19.17 5.85 2.45
C LEU A 218 -18.00 6.72 2.92
N ARG A 219 -18.17 8.06 2.92
CA ARG A 219 -17.23 9.03 3.54
C ARG A 219 -16.71 8.61 4.92
N ALA A 220 -17.60 8.03 5.71
CA ALA A 220 -17.35 7.71 7.10
C ALA A 220 -16.82 6.29 7.34
N LEU A 221 -16.63 5.46 6.29
CA LEU A 221 -16.02 4.14 6.45
C LEU A 221 -14.59 4.26 7.01
N ARG A 222 -14.29 3.46 8.03
CA ARG A 222 -12.99 3.37 8.71
C ARG A 222 -12.35 2.00 8.64
N SER A 223 -13.15 0.95 8.46
CA SER A 223 -12.67 -0.42 8.26
C SER A 223 -13.72 -1.25 7.53
N LEU A 224 -13.25 -2.20 6.73
CA LEU A 224 -14.02 -3.32 6.20
C LEU A 224 -13.48 -4.64 6.77
N SER A 225 -14.33 -5.64 6.94
CA SER A 225 -13.94 -7.01 7.24
C SER A 225 -14.80 -8.02 6.48
N PHE A 226 -14.22 -9.17 6.20
CA PHE A 226 -14.85 -10.35 5.61
C PHE A 226 -14.65 -11.55 6.55
N ALA A 227 -15.71 -12.31 6.77
CA ALA A 227 -15.67 -13.59 7.48
C ALA A 227 -16.04 -14.73 6.51
N ILE A 228 -15.32 -15.85 6.58
CA ILE A 228 -15.66 -17.09 5.86
C ILE A 228 -16.20 -18.10 6.87
N SER A 229 -17.52 -18.18 7.05
CA SER A 229 -18.14 -19.11 8.00
C SER A 229 -18.18 -20.56 7.50
N SER A 230 -17.01 -21.18 7.30
CA SER A 230 -16.82 -22.50 6.68
C SER A 230 -17.77 -23.62 7.12
N PRO A 231 -18.16 -23.77 8.41
CA PRO A 231 -19.13 -24.80 8.81
C PRO A 231 -20.51 -24.66 8.16
N TYR A 232 -20.90 -23.45 7.74
CA TYR A 232 -22.20 -23.13 7.12
C TYR A 232 -22.18 -23.28 5.59
N LEU A 233 -21.01 -23.49 4.99
CA LEU A 233 -20.82 -23.68 3.55
C LEU A 233 -21.00 -25.15 3.14
N LYS A 234 -21.38 -25.37 1.88
CA LYS A 234 -21.72 -26.70 1.32
C LYS A 234 -20.51 -27.63 1.23
N ASP A 235 -19.36 -27.08 0.82
CA ASP A 235 -18.11 -27.80 0.57
C ASP A 235 -16.91 -26.82 0.58
N ALA A 236 -15.70 -27.36 0.72
CA ALA A 236 -14.47 -26.56 0.74
C ALA A 236 -14.26 -25.75 -0.55
N ALA A 237 -14.72 -26.25 -1.70
CA ALA A 237 -14.65 -25.51 -2.96
C ALA A 237 -15.54 -24.25 -2.94
N GLN A 238 -16.66 -24.24 -2.20
CA GLN A 238 -17.44 -23.03 -1.96
C GLN A 238 -16.68 -22.03 -1.07
N ALA A 239 -16.04 -22.50 0.01
CA ALA A 239 -15.20 -21.64 0.86
C ALA A 239 -14.07 -20.99 0.05
N GLU A 240 -13.40 -21.76 -0.81
CA GLU A 240 -12.33 -21.28 -1.67
C GLU A 240 -12.80 -20.22 -2.69
N ARG A 241 -13.89 -20.47 -3.42
CA ARG A 241 -14.43 -19.49 -4.39
C ARG A 241 -14.79 -18.18 -3.71
N LEU A 242 -15.50 -18.25 -2.58
CA LEU A 242 -15.87 -17.08 -1.80
C LEU A 242 -14.65 -16.31 -1.28
N THR A 243 -13.63 -17.02 -0.78
CA THR A 243 -12.36 -16.41 -0.35
C THR A 243 -11.64 -15.71 -1.51
N THR A 244 -11.61 -16.34 -2.70
CA THR A 244 -11.04 -15.77 -3.93
C THR A 244 -11.76 -14.50 -4.34
N MET A 245 -13.10 -14.52 -4.33
CA MET A 245 -13.93 -13.34 -4.59
C MET A 245 -13.67 -12.22 -3.59
N ALA A 246 -13.56 -12.52 -2.29
CA ALA A 246 -13.33 -11.52 -1.25
C ALA A 246 -11.92 -10.88 -1.33
N LEU A 247 -10.91 -11.66 -1.68
CA LEU A 247 -9.54 -11.19 -1.88
C LEU A 247 -9.42 -10.30 -3.13
N ASP A 248 -9.98 -10.74 -4.25
CA ASP A 248 -10.03 -9.94 -5.48
C ASP A 248 -10.87 -8.68 -5.28
N ALA A 249 -11.93 -8.78 -4.46
CA ALA A 249 -12.71 -7.62 -4.03
C ALA A 249 -11.90 -6.66 -3.14
N ALA A 250 -11.05 -7.15 -2.23
CA ALA A 250 -10.26 -6.30 -1.36
C ALA A 250 -9.13 -5.57 -2.11
N TRP A 251 -8.43 -6.25 -3.02
CA TRP A 251 -7.27 -5.69 -3.73
C TRP A 251 -7.62 -4.68 -4.82
N ARG A 252 -8.83 -4.76 -5.42
CA ARG A 252 -9.38 -3.77 -6.35
C ARG A 252 -9.73 -2.39 -5.73
N VAL A 253 -9.24 -2.08 -4.52
CA VAL A 253 -9.33 -0.76 -3.86
C VAL A 253 -7.91 -0.14 -3.79
N PRO A 254 -7.52 0.78 -4.69
CA PRO A 254 -6.13 1.26 -4.83
C PRO A 254 -5.49 2.02 -3.65
N ASN A 255 -6.21 2.19 -2.54
CA ASN A 255 -5.71 2.82 -1.31
C ASN A 255 -6.18 2.03 -0.06
N ALA A 256 -6.43 0.73 -0.21
CA ALA A 256 -6.68 -0.19 0.90
C ALA A 256 -5.38 -0.78 1.46
N THR A 257 -5.46 -1.32 2.67
CA THR A 257 -4.46 -2.21 3.26
C THR A 257 -5.16 -3.51 3.56
N VAL A 258 -4.90 -4.53 2.74
CA VAL A 258 -5.57 -5.83 2.80
C VAL A 258 -4.76 -6.77 3.69
N HIS A 259 -5.42 -7.31 4.71
CA HIS A 259 -4.91 -8.34 5.61
C HIS A 259 -5.77 -9.59 5.45
N PHE A 260 -5.13 -10.75 5.24
CA PHE A 260 -5.82 -12.03 5.13
C PHE A 260 -5.12 -13.07 5.99
N ASP A 261 -5.85 -13.67 6.94
CA ASP A 261 -5.35 -14.74 7.80
C ASP A 261 -6.32 -15.95 7.72
N PRO A 262 -6.09 -16.91 6.80
CA PRO A 262 -6.88 -18.13 6.74
C PRO A 262 -6.52 -19.16 7.82
N PHE A 263 -5.57 -18.87 8.73
CA PHE A 263 -5.02 -19.86 9.66
C PHE A 263 -4.93 -19.41 11.13
N ALA A 264 -5.56 -18.29 11.48
CA ALA A 264 -5.74 -17.83 12.85
C ALA A 264 -6.36 -18.95 13.72
N LYS A 265 -5.54 -19.57 14.58
CA LYS A 265 -5.98 -20.68 15.46
C LYS A 265 -6.86 -20.20 16.60
N THR A 266 -8.12 -19.88 16.29
CA THR A 266 -9.20 -19.43 17.20
C THR A 266 -9.74 -20.53 18.13
N GLY A 267 -8.94 -21.55 18.42
CA GLY A 267 -9.37 -22.76 19.13
C GLY A 267 -10.20 -23.71 18.25
N PRO A 268 -10.93 -24.67 18.84
CA PRO A 268 -11.88 -25.51 18.11
C PRO A 268 -13.20 -24.76 17.90
N ASP A 269 -13.73 -24.73 16.68
CA ASP A 269 -15.02 -24.11 16.36
C ASP A 269 -16.16 -24.73 17.19
N ARG A 270 -16.94 -23.87 17.85
CA ARG A 270 -18.09 -24.26 18.69
C ARG A 270 -19.42 -23.68 18.21
N SER A 271 -19.55 -23.30 16.95
CA SER A 271 -20.80 -22.84 16.33
C SER A 271 -21.90 -23.89 16.46
N LEU A 272 -23.17 -23.49 16.24
CA LEU A 272 -24.27 -24.45 16.24
C LEU A 272 -24.06 -25.51 15.16
N MET A 273 -23.61 -25.10 13.97
CA MET A 273 -23.35 -26.03 12.86
C MET A 273 -22.15 -26.96 13.14
N ALA A 274 -21.04 -26.47 13.68
CA ALA A 274 -19.91 -27.33 14.07
C ALA A 274 -20.35 -28.42 15.07
N ARG A 275 -21.10 -28.06 16.13
CA ARG A 275 -21.62 -29.03 17.10
C ARG A 275 -22.63 -30.02 16.49
N LEU A 276 -23.38 -29.61 15.46
CA LEU A 276 -24.28 -30.51 14.72
C LEU A 276 -23.50 -31.50 13.85
N LEU A 277 -22.41 -31.05 13.21
CA LEU A 277 -21.50 -31.89 12.43
C LEU A 277 -20.75 -32.90 13.33
N GLU A 278 -20.21 -32.45 14.47
CA GLU A 278 -19.61 -33.34 15.49
C GLU A 278 -20.58 -34.42 15.95
N ARG A 279 -21.83 -34.05 16.26
CA ARG A 279 -22.90 -35.00 16.65
C ARG A 279 -23.28 -35.98 15.54
N GLN A 280 -23.06 -35.62 14.27
CA GLN A 280 -23.22 -36.50 13.11
C GLN A 280 -21.97 -37.36 12.83
N GLY A 281 -20.89 -37.23 13.62
CA GLY A 281 -19.61 -37.89 13.37
C GLY A 281 -18.87 -37.35 12.13
N ARG A 282 -19.19 -36.13 11.69
CA ARG A 282 -18.60 -35.47 10.52
C ARG A 282 -17.47 -34.55 10.95
N GLN A 283 -16.45 -34.46 10.10
CA GLN A 283 -15.39 -33.44 10.23
C GLN A 283 -15.98 -32.04 10.00
N ILE A 284 -15.54 -31.07 10.80
CA ILE A 284 -15.86 -29.65 10.61
C ILE A 284 -15.08 -29.14 9.38
N PRO A 285 -15.73 -28.50 8.39
CA PRO A 285 -15.04 -27.86 7.27
C PRO A 285 -14.06 -26.77 7.73
N ALA A 286 -12.91 -26.70 7.06
CA ALA A 286 -11.94 -25.61 7.19
C ALA A 286 -11.26 -25.35 5.83
N LEU A 287 -10.74 -24.15 5.63
CA LEU A 287 -10.08 -23.71 4.39
C LEU A 287 -8.61 -24.17 4.37
N ASP A 288 -8.36 -25.37 3.88
CA ASP A 288 -7.00 -25.83 3.62
C ASP A 288 -6.41 -25.14 2.39
N ILE A 289 -5.70 -24.03 2.59
CA ILE A 289 -5.01 -23.32 1.50
C ILE A 289 -4.06 -24.25 0.74
N THR A 290 -3.44 -25.27 1.35
CA THR A 290 -2.50 -26.15 0.62
C THR A 290 -3.19 -26.91 -0.53
N GLN A 291 -4.51 -27.09 -0.43
CA GLN A 291 -5.36 -27.71 -1.45
C GLN A 291 -6.08 -26.70 -2.37
N ALA A 292 -5.96 -25.39 -2.15
CA ALA A 292 -6.64 -24.35 -2.93
C ALA A 292 -6.46 -24.53 -4.45
N GLY A 293 -7.50 -24.25 -5.23
CA GLY A 293 -7.48 -24.21 -6.69
C GLY A 293 -6.62 -23.08 -7.27
N PRO A 294 -6.21 -23.20 -8.54
CA PRO A 294 -5.19 -22.34 -9.12
C PRO A 294 -5.58 -20.87 -9.31
N GLU A 295 -6.87 -20.49 -9.29
CA GLU A 295 -7.24 -19.06 -9.30
C GLU A 295 -6.82 -18.39 -7.99
N LEU A 296 -7.14 -19.01 -6.84
CA LEU A 296 -6.72 -18.53 -5.52
C LEU A 296 -5.19 -18.53 -5.39
N ARG A 297 -4.50 -19.59 -5.85
CA ARG A 297 -3.02 -19.62 -5.87
C ARG A 297 -2.43 -18.45 -6.67
N SER A 298 -3.00 -18.17 -7.84
CA SER A 298 -2.57 -17.08 -8.71
C SER A 298 -2.81 -15.72 -8.06
N LEU A 299 -4.02 -15.47 -7.56
CA LEU A 299 -4.39 -14.21 -6.94
C LEU A 299 -3.50 -13.89 -5.71
N LEU A 300 -3.22 -14.91 -4.89
CA LEU A 300 -2.32 -14.81 -3.75
C LEU A 300 -0.86 -14.58 -4.20
N ARG A 301 -0.38 -15.26 -5.25
CA ARG A 301 0.96 -15.01 -5.82
C ARG A 301 1.12 -13.62 -6.43
N ASN A 302 0.10 -13.12 -7.13
CA ASN A 302 0.14 -11.81 -7.80
C ASN A 302 0.28 -10.65 -6.81
N HIS A 303 -0.31 -10.79 -5.62
CA HIS A 303 -0.14 -9.86 -4.49
C HIS A 303 0.95 -10.30 -3.50
N ALA A 304 1.64 -11.42 -3.78
CA ALA A 304 2.61 -12.11 -2.93
C ALA A 304 2.18 -12.28 -1.47
N HIS A 305 0.92 -12.67 -1.27
CA HIS A 305 0.34 -12.97 0.03
C HIS A 305 0.95 -14.23 0.65
N PRO A 306 1.19 -14.29 1.98
CA PRO A 306 1.99 -15.34 2.61
C PRO A 306 1.66 -16.80 2.31
N CYS A 307 0.39 -17.10 2.05
CA CYS A 307 -0.03 -18.44 1.65
C CYS A 307 0.61 -18.93 0.33
N ALA A 308 1.15 -18.03 -0.49
CA ALA A 308 1.81 -18.32 -1.76
C ALA A 308 3.01 -19.28 -1.63
N ASP A 309 3.71 -19.27 -0.49
CA ASP A 309 4.90 -20.08 -0.28
C ASP A 309 4.59 -21.58 -0.14
N ALA A 310 3.33 -21.95 0.17
CA ALA A 310 2.86 -23.33 0.14
C ALA A 310 2.92 -23.97 -1.27
N TRP A 311 3.11 -23.15 -2.31
CA TRP A 311 3.19 -23.56 -3.72
C TRP A 311 4.50 -23.09 -4.37
N ALA A 312 5.54 -22.84 -3.57
CA ALA A 312 6.85 -22.45 -4.07
C ALA A 312 7.43 -23.53 -5.00
N GLY A 313 7.90 -23.11 -6.18
CA GLY A 313 8.44 -24.02 -7.19
C GLY A 313 7.41 -24.58 -8.20
N GLU A 314 6.13 -24.19 -8.10
CA GLU A 314 5.18 -24.41 -9.21
C GLU A 314 5.71 -23.80 -10.55
N PRO A 315 5.30 -24.36 -11.70
CA PRO A 315 5.76 -23.92 -13.01
C PRO A 315 5.42 -22.44 -13.27
N PHE A 316 6.25 -21.79 -14.09
CA PHE A 316 6.09 -20.37 -14.43
C PHE A 316 4.67 -20.08 -14.93
N GLN A 317 3.97 -19.18 -14.26
CA GLN A 317 2.65 -18.73 -14.68
C GLN A 317 2.78 -17.87 -15.94
N HIS A 318 1.70 -17.82 -16.72
CA HIS A 318 1.62 -16.94 -17.90
C HIS A 318 1.89 -15.49 -17.47
N ARG A 319 2.90 -14.86 -18.07
CA ARG A 319 3.18 -13.42 -17.92
C ARG A 319 2.74 -12.67 -19.16
N ILE A 320 2.41 -11.39 -19.01
CA ILE A 320 2.14 -10.51 -20.15
C ILE A 320 3.48 -9.98 -20.68
N ILE A 321 3.65 -9.99 -22.00
CA ILE A 321 4.79 -9.39 -22.69
C ILE A 321 4.32 -8.50 -23.86
N VAL A 322 5.09 -7.47 -24.17
CA VAL A 322 5.00 -6.70 -25.41
C VAL A 322 6.29 -6.94 -26.21
N PRO A 323 6.34 -7.90 -27.15
CA PRO A 323 7.59 -8.41 -27.74
C PRO A 323 8.52 -7.39 -28.42
N GLU A 324 7.99 -6.23 -28.82
CA GLU A 324 8.73 -5.16 -29.51
C GLU A 324 9.20 -4.03 -28.58
N HIS A 325 8.88 -4.10 -27.28
CA HIS A 325 9.14 -3.04 -26.30
C HIS A 325 9.85 -3.60 -25.05
N LEU A 326 10.59 -2.75 -24.35
CA LEU A 326 11.08 -3.06 -23.00
C LEU A 326 10.10 -2.49 -21.97
N LYS A 327 10.07 -3.08 -20.76
CA LYS A 327 9.37 -2.47 -19.63
C LYS A 327 10.07 -1.19 -19.18
N ALA A 328 9.30 -0.21 -18.74
CA ALA A 328 9.77 1.02 -18.09
C ALA A 328 9.93 0.83 -16.56
N THR A 329 9.12 -0.05 -15.96
CA THR A 329 9.28 -0.54 -14.57
C THR A 329 8.80 -2.00 -14.51
N ASN A 330 9.01 -2.71 -13.39
CA ASN A 330 8.57 -4.10 -13.20
C ASN A 330 7.14 -4.44 -13.65
N SER A 331 6.19 -3.52 -13.55
CA SER A 331 4.79 -3.69 -13.97
C SER A 331 4.33 -2.65 -14.98
N THR A 332 5.21 -1.77 -15.49
CA THR A 332 4.84 -0.66 -16.40
C THR A 332 5.51 -0.80 -17.76
N TRP A 333 4.74 -0.65 -18.83
CA TRP A 333 5.17 -0.61 -20.22
C TRP A 333 4.91 0.77 -20.81
N GLU A 334 5.91 1.41 -21.41
CA GLU A 334 5.70 2.64 -22.20
C GLU A 334 5.57 2.29 -23.69
N LEU A 335 4.41 2.60 -24.27
CA LEU A 335 4.03 2.20 -25.61
C LEU A 335 3.68 3.41 -26.48
N GLU A 336 4.11 3.36 -27.74
CA GLU A 336 3.57 4.22 -28.80
C GLU A 336 2.30 3.58 -29.37
N PHE A 337 1.22 4.35 -29.55
CA PHE A 337 -0.06 3.85 -30.08
C PHE A 337 0.07 3.50 -31.57
N LYS A 338 0.44 2.25 -31.82
CA LYS A 338 0.26 1.56 -33.08
C LYS A 338 -0.85 0.51 -32.84
N PRO A 339 -2.00 0.58 -33.53
CA PRO A 339 -3.15 -0.30 -33.28
C PRO A 339 -2.80 -1.79 -33.18
N GLN A 340 -1.84 -2.25 -33.99
CA GLN A 340 -1.43 -3.64 -34.13
C GLN A 340 -0.29 -4.08 -33.20
N THR A 341 0.20 -3.21 -32.30
CA THR A 341 1.17 -3.59 -31.26
C THR A 341 0.66 -4.81 -30.49
N ALA A 342 1.52 -5.79 -30.31
CA ALA A 342 1.19 -7.09 -29.74
C ALA A 342 1.30 -7.07 -28.21
N ILE A 343 0.24 -7.46 -27.51
CA ILE A 343 0.27 -7.80 -26.09
C ILE A 343 -0.01 -9.30 -26.00
N MET A 344 0.92 -10.07 -25.45
CA MET A 344 0.92 -11.53 -25.55
C MET A 344 1.11 -12.20 -24.19
N LEU A 345 0.64 -13.43 -24.07
CA LEU A 345 0.97 -14.32 -22.96
C LEU A 345 2.19 -15.16 -23.31
N ASP A 346 3.13 -15.21 -22.38
CA ASP A 346 4.33 -16.04 -22.43
C ASP A 346 4.36 -16.97 -21.20
N PRO A 347 4.44 -18.31 -21.37
CA PRO A 347 4.41 -19.05 -22.64
C PRO A 347 3.04 -18.94 -23.36
N GLU A 348 2.98 -19.28 -24.65
CA GLU A 348 1.72 -19.24 -25.40
C GLU A 348 0.74 -20.34 -24.92
N PRO A 349 -0.52 -20.01 -24.57
CA PRO A 349 -1.47 -20.94 -23.93
C PRO A 349 -2.10 -21.95 -24.91
N ILE A 350 -1.41 -23.07 -25.14
CA ILE A 350 -1.91 -24.18 -25.97
C ILE A 350 -3.07 -24.91 -25.30
N GLY A 351 -4.22 -24.94 -25.96
CA GLY A 351 -5.40 -25.72 -25.57
C GLY A 351 -6.28 -25.10 -24.46
N ALA A 352 -5.90 -23.93 -23.95
CA ALA A 352 -6.68 -23.21 -22.95
C ALA A 352 -7.68 -22.22 -23.60
N ARG A 353 -8.73 -21.86 -22.85
CA ARG A 353 -9.55 -20.66 -23.10
C ARG A 353 -8.93 -19.51 -22.31
N VAL A 354 -8.82 -18.33 -22.91
CA VAL A 354 -8.26 -17.13 -22.25
C VAL A 354 -9.33 -16.05 -22.22
N ARG A 355 -9.44 -15.35 -21.09
CA ARG A 355 -10.09 -14.05 -20.99
C ARG A 355 -9.05 -12.97 -20.72
N TRP A 356 -9.16 -11.84 -21.40
CA TRP A 356 -8.37 -10.64 -21.10
C TRP A 356 -9.25 -9.62 -20.40
N TRP A 357 -8.73 -9.06 -19.32
CA TRP A 357 -9.44 -8.14 -18.44
C TRP A 357 -8.67 -6.82 -18.32
N ALA A 358 -9.41 -5.72 -18.19
CA ALA A 358 -8.89 -4.45 -17.70
C ALA A 358 -9.55 -4.09 -16.37
N LEU A 359 -8.78 -3.55 -15.43
CA LEU A 359 -9.36 -2.85 -14.28
C LEU A 359 -9.73 -1.43 -14.68
N ARG A 360 -10.95 -1.01 -14.36
CA ARG A 360 -11.42 0.38 -14.53
C ARG A 360 -12.20 0.82 -13.31
N SER A 361 -12.29 2.13 -13.10
CA SER A 361 -13.13 2.73 -12.06
C SER A 361 -14.59 2.27 -12.17
N ALA A 362 -15.20 1.92 -11.03
CA ALA A 362 -16.55 1.38 -10.92
C ALA A 362 -17.65 2.39 -11.34
N ASP A 363 -17.33 3.69 -11.25
CA ASP A 363 -18.05 4.79 -11.87
C ASP A 363 -17.15 5.48 -12.92
N THR A 364 -17.75 6.22 -13.83
CA THR A 364 -17.02 7.19 -14.66
C THR A 364 -16.51 8.41 -13.88
N SER A 365 -16.93 8.64 -12.61
CA SER A 365 -16.63 9.88 -11.88
C SER A 365 -16.89 9.84 -10.36
N TYR A 366 -15.96 10.34 -9.52
CA TYR A 366 -16.07 10.41 -8.04
C TYR A 366 -15.99 11.84 -7.44
N ARG A 367 -16.82 12.22 -6.45
CA ARG A 367 -17.20 13.62 -6.18
C ARG A 367 -17.11 14.04 -4.68
N ILE A 368 -16.19 14.95 -4.29
CA ILE A 368 -15.73 15.24 -2.90
C ILE A 368 -16.03 16.69 -2.44
N SER A 369 -16.29 17.00 -1.13
CA SER A 369 -16.27 18.36 -0.47
C SER A 369 -16.48 18.40 1.09
N ASP A 370 -16.97 19.42 1.86
CA ASP A 370 -17.98 20.51 1.61
C ASP A 370 -17.87 21.82 2.40
N ALA A 371 -18.00 22.95 1.67
CA ALA A 371 -18.45 24.29 2.10
C ALA A 371 -18.57 25.24 0.87
N ASN A 372 -19.34 26.33 0.98
CA ASN A 372 -19.54 27.32 -0.11
C ASN A 372 -18.22 27.79 -0.78
N LEU A 373 -18.24 27.82 -2.12
CA LEU A 373 -17.12 28.00 -3.05
C LEU A 373 -16.18 26.78 -3.16
N GLY A 374 -16.59 25.80 -3.97
CA GLY A 374 -15.75 24.72 -4.49
C GLY A 374 -16.06 23.35 -3.88
N PHE A 375 -15.96 22.31 -4.72
CA PHE A 375 -16.13 20.89 -4.37
C PHE A 375 -17.64 20.49 -4.17
N ALA A 376 -18.02 19.19 -4.27
CA ALA A 376 -19.41 18.71 -4.04
C ALA A 376 -19.65 17.53 -3.03
N THR A 377 -20.75 17.63 -2.25
CA THR A 377 -20.93 17.16 -0.84
C THR A 377 -20.68 15.68 -0.47
N ASN A 378 -20.88 14.72 -1.37
CA ASN A 378 -21.22 13.33 -0.97
C ASN A 378 -20.30 12.27 -1.60
N ALA A 379 -19.10 12.12 -1.03
CA ALA A 379 -17.98 11.42 -1.65
C ALA A 379 -17.75 9.97 -1.21
N PRO A 380 -17.30 9.06 -2.10
CA PRO A 380 -16.35 8.04 -1.69
C PRO A 380 -15.07 8.69 -1.15
N ARG A 381 -14.52 8.15 -0.05
CA ARG A 381 -13.08 8.26 0.24
C ARG A 381 -12.27 7.22 -0.53
N TRP A 382 -12.93 6.17 -1.02
CA TRP A 382 -12.30 4.97 -1.56
C TRP A 382 -12.77 4.77 -3.00
N MET A 383 -11.82 4.71 -3.93
CA MET A 383 -12.11 4.39 -5.33
C MET A 383 -12.21 2.88 -5.49
N TRP A 384 -13.18 2.42 -6.27
CA TRP A 384 -13.50 1.01 -6.45
C TRP A 384 -13.23 0.61 -7.91
N GLN A 385 -12.49 -0.46 -8.16
CA GLN A 385 -12.27 -0.97 -9.52
C GLN A 385 -13.18 -2.15 -9.84
N LYS A 386 -13.64 -2.24 -11.09
CA LYS A 386 -14.37 -3.39 -11.63
C LYS A 386 -13.58 -4.06 -12.75
N ARG A 387 -13.77 -5.36 -12.93
CA ARG A 387 -13.20 -6.12 -14.05
C ARG A 387 -14.00 -5.85 -15.32
N HIS A 388 -13.35 -5.40 -16.38
CA HIS A 388 -13.96 -5.21 -17.70
C HIS A 388 -13.35 -6.19 -18.72
N LEU A 389 -14.17 -7.07 -19.29
CA LEU A 389 -13.74 -8.04 -20.29
C LEU A 389 -13.36 -7.31 -21.59
N LEU A 390 -12.13 -7.55 -22.06
CA LEU A 390 -11.60 -7.04 -23.33
C LEU A 390 -11.81 -8.05 -24.46
N ALA A 391 -11.53 -9.33 -24.19
CA ALA A 391 -11.66 -10.43 -25.15
C ALA A 391 -11.80 -11.78 -24.43
N GLU A 392 -12.51 -12.74 -25.02
CA GLU A 392 -12.60 -14.14 -24.57
C GLU A 392 -12.59 -15.11 -25.76
N GLY A 393 -11.89 -16.24 -25.63
CA GLY A 393 -11.82 -17.25 -26.69
C GLY A 393 -10.79 -18.36 -26.46
N PRO A 394 -10.81 -19.43 -27.27
CA PRO A 394 -9.78 -20.48 -27.26
C PRO A 394 -8.45 -19.94 -27.79
N ALA A 395 -7.34 -20.33 -27.16
CA ALA A 395 -5.97 -19.97 -27.54
C ALA A 395 -5.73 -18.46 -27.74
N LEU A 396 -6.40 -17.61 -26.95
CA LEU A 396 -6.27 -16.14 -27.03
C LEU A 396 -4.96 -15.61 -26.39
N GLY A 397 -3.82 -16.22 -26.74
CA GLY A 397 -2.48 -15.86 -26.26
C GLY A 397 -1.97 -14.49 -26.72
N ARG A 398 -2.78 -13.73 -27.46
CA ARG A 398 -2.49 -12.39 -27.96
C ARG A 398 -3.75 -11.54 -28.01
N ILE A 399 -3.63 -10.28 -27.59
CA ILE A 399 -4.51 -9.17 -28.00
C ILE A 399 -3.68 -8.06 -28.64
N THR A 400 -4.34 -7.14 -29.33
CA THR A 400 -3.72 -5.93 -29.91
C THR A 400 -4.09 -4.68 -29.14
N LEU A 401 -3.24 -3.66 -29.23
CA LEU A 401 -3.35 -2.42 -28.45
C LEU A 401 -4.65 -1.65 -28.73
N ASP A 402 -5.21 -1.77 -29.93
CA ASP A 402 -6.53 -1.24 -30.27
C ASP A 402 -7.69 -1.93 -29.52
N GLN A 403 -7.59 -3.23 -29.17
CA GLN A 403 -8.59 -3.94 -28.36
C GLN A 403 -8.59 -3.49 -26.88
N ILE A 404 -7.45 -2.99 -26.39
CA ILE A 404 -7.32 -2.45 -25.03
C ILE A 404 -7.84 -1.00 -25.01
N ALA A 405 -7.37 -0.20 -25.97
CA ALA A 405 -7.61 1.23 -26.09
C ALA A 405 -8.80 1.58 -27.01
N VAL A 406 -9.84 0.74 -27.10
CA VAL A 406 -11.02 0.99 -27.97
C VAL A 406 -11.67 2.34 -27.64
N GLY A 407 -11.52 3.32 -28.52
CA GLY A 407 -12.05 4.69 -28.35
C GLY A 407 -11.21 5.60 -27.44
N HIS A 408 -9.98 5.21 -27.11
CA HIS A 408 -9.01 6.01 -26.35
C HIS A 408 -7.85 6.42 -27.27
N ASP A 409 -7.46 7.70 -27.28
CA ASP A 409 -6.36 8.18 -28.12
C ASP A 409 -4.97 8.05 -27.47
N CYS A 410 -4.90 8.02 -26.14
CA CYS A 410 -3.68 7.92 -25.33
C CYS A 410 -4.06 7.55 -23.89
N GLY A 411 -3.09 7.39 -23.00
CA GLY A 411 -3.25 7.14 -21.56
C GLY A 411 -3.06 5.67 -21.16
N THR A 412 -3.42 5.32 -19.93
CA THR A 412 -2.81 4.16 -19.26
C THR A 412 -3.81 3.12 -18.78
N PHE A 413 -3.56 1.85 -19.09
CA PHE A 413 -4.48 0.74 -18.89
C PHE A 413 -3.87 -0.35 -17.99
N GLU A 414 -4.54 -0.66 -16.88
CA GLU A 414 -4.19 -1.79 -16.02
C GLU A 414 -4.92 -3.05 -16.53
N ILE A 415 -4.16 -4.06 -16.96
CA ILE A 415 -4.66 -5.28 -17.60
C ILE A 415 -4.12 -6.55 -16.94
N PHE A 416 -4.87 -7.64 -17.08
CA PHE A 416 -4.43 -8.99 -16.74
C PHE A 416 -5.18 -10.01 -17.60
N ALA A 417 -4.78 -11.28 -17.56
CA ALA A 417 -5.52 -12.36 -18.21
C ALA A 417 -5.91 -13.47 -17.22
N GLU A 418 -6.98 -14.17 -17.56
CA GLU A 418 -7.45 -15.40 -16.92
C GLU A 418 -7.27 -16.54 -17.93
N VAL A 419 -6.42 -17.51 -17.61
CA VAL A 419 -6.14 -18.69 -18.45
C VAL A 419 -6.85 -19.90 -17.85
N ILE A 420 -7.80 -20.45 -18.61
CA ILE A 420 -8.73 -21.49 -18.17
C ILE A 420 -8.47 -22.77 -18.97
N ARG A 421 -8.09 -23.85 -18.29
CA ARG A 421 -7.69 -25.12 -18.91
C ARG A 421 -8.26 -26.30 -18.13
N ASP A 422 -8.85 -27.25 -18.85
CA ASP A 422 -9.33 -28.54 -18.31
C ASP A 422 -10.31 -28.44 -17.10
N GLY A 423 -10.85 -27.24 -16.84
CA GLY A 423 -11.76 -26.92 -15.72
C GLY A 423 -11.15 -25.96 -14.69
N GLU A 424 -9.82 -25.84 -14.65
CA GLU A 424 -9.05 -24.98 -13.76
C GLU A 424 -8.83 -23.58 -14.36
N SER A 425 -8.66 -22.57 -13.51
CA SER A 425 -8.41 -21.16 -13.90
C SER A 425 -7.13 -20.60 -13.27
N THR A 426 -6.49 -19.61 -13.89
CA THR A 426 -5.20 -19.05 -13.50
C THR A 426 -5.12 -17.58 -13.91
N LEU A 427 -4.82 -16.68 -12.97
CA LEU A 427 -4.73 -15.23 -13.22
C LEU A 427 -3.28 -14.79 -13.42
N THR A 428 -2.99 -14.01 -14.45
CA THR A 428 -1.68 -13.34 -14.58
C THR A 428 -1.55 -12.21 -13.55
N PRO A 429 -0.32 -11.76 -13.23
CA PRO A 429 -0.11 -10.46 -12.61
C PRO A 429 -0.81 -9.34 -13.38
N ALA A 430 -1.16 -8.26 -12.67
CA ALA A 430 -1.67 -7.03 -13.27
C ALA A 430 -0.51 -6.19 -13.83
N GLU A 431 -0.69 -5.69 -15.05
CA GLU A 431 0.34 -5.06 -15.88
C GLU A 431 -0.21 -3.74 -16.45
N ILE A 432 0.59 -2.68 -16.38
CA ILE A 432 0.20 -1.30 -16.63
C ILE A 432 0.77 -0.87 -17.98
N LEU A 433 -0.08 -0.59 -18.96
CA LEU A 433 0.32 -0.12 -20.28
C LEU A 433 0.11 1.40 -20.38
N CYS A 434 1.19 2.18 -20.32
CA CYS A 434 1.20 3.63 -20.55
C CYS A 434 1.28 3.92 -22.06
N VAL A 435 0.18 4.35 -22.68
CA VAL A 435 0.07 4.48 -24.15
C VAL A 435 0.11 5.94 -24.60
N SER A 436 0.94 6.26 -25.59
CA SER A 436 1.12 7.61 -26.12
C SER A 436 1.00 7.63 -27.64
N LYS A 437 0.26 8.59 -28.24
CA LYS A 437 -0.04 8.59 -29.67
C LYS A 437 0.61 9.79 -30.38
N PRO A 438 1.35 9.59 -31.48
CA PRO A 438 1.91 10.70 -32.24
C PRO A 438 0.82 11.69 -32.68
N GLY A 439 1.05 12.98 -32.42
CA GLY A 439 0.10 14.04 -32.78
C GLY A 439 -1.07 14.26 -31.82
N THR A 440 -1.17 13.55 -30.69
CA THR A 440 -2.10 13.96 -29.61
C THR A 440 -1.52 15.16 -28.86
N GLU A 441 -1.66 16.35 -29.44
CA GLU A 441 -1.43 17.65 -28.80
C GLU A 441 -2.49 17.92 -27.71
N GLY A 442 -2.47 17.11 -26.64
CA GLY A 442 -3.52 17.10 -25.62
C GLY A 442 -2.98 16.78 -24.24
N LEU A 443 -3.63 17.38 -23.23
CA LEU A 443 -3.27 17.30 -21.81
C LEU A 443 -2.90 15.88 -21.35
N HIS A 444 -3.79 14.92 -21.60
CA HIS A 444 -3.68 13.56 -21.07
C HIS A 444 -2.46 12.80 -21.58
N ALA A 445 -2.08 12.97 -22.85
CA ALA A 445 -0.92 12.27 -23.42
C ALA A 445 0.39 12.70 -22.74
N GLU A 446 0.58 14.01 -22.61
CA GLU A 446 1.78 14.58 -21.99
C GLU A 446 1.77 14.42 -20.46
N TRP A 447 0.60 14.35 -19.82
CA TRP A 447 0.47 13.98 -18.39
C TRP A 447 0.83 12.51 -18.11
N SER A 448 0.31 11.57 -18.90
CA SER A 448 0.71 10.16 -18.79
C SER A 448 2.21 9.98 -19.04
N ARG A 449 2.81 10.79 -19.92
CA ARG A 449 4.25 10.79 -20.22
C ARG A 449 5.13 11.50 -19.18
N GLN A 450 4.61 12.50 -18.48
CA GLN A 450 5.36 13.21 -17.41
C GLN A 450 5.26 12.54 -16.04
N PHE A 451 4.20 11.78 -15.78
CA PHE A 451 3.86 11.31 -14.43
C PHE A 451 3.40 9.83 -14.36
N GLY A 452 3.59 9.02 -15.41
CA GLY A 452 3.33 7.56 -15.38
C GLY A 452 1.89 7.16 -15.00
N LEU A 453 0.91 8.05 -15.19
CA LEU A 453 -0.41 7.98 -14.58
C LEU A 453 -1.33 6.91 -15.20
N SER A 454 -1.81 5.97 -14.40
CA SER A 454 -3.00 5.13 -14.69
C SER A 454 -4.24 5.98 -15.01
N TYR A 455 -5.11 5.53 -15.94
CA TYR A 455 -6.48 6.06 -16.06
C TYR A 455 -7.36 5.61 -14.88
N VAL A 456 -7.08 6.19 -13.71
CA VAL A 456 -8.19 6.62 -12.88
C VAL A 456 -8.95 7.68 -13.71
N PHE A 457 -10.27 7.52 -13.85
CA PHE A 457 -11.17 8.32 -14.72
C PHE A 457 -11.05 8.01 -16.24
N ASP A 458 -11.89 7.09 -16.71
CA ASP A 458 -12.05 6.68 -18.13
C ASP A 458 -12.53 7.87 -19.00
N SER A 459 -11.62 8.46 -19.79
CA SER A 459 -11.84 9.73 -20.49
C SER A 459 -12.18 9.59 -21.97
N ARG A 460 -12.96 8.57 -22.36
CA ARG A 460 -13.38 8.39 -23.76
C ARG A 460 -14.15 9.61 -24.28
N LEU A 461 -13.76 10.04 -25.49
CA LEU A 461 -14.23 11.24 -26.23
C LEU A 461 -13.68 12.59 -25.72
N LEU A 462 -12.49 12.96 -26.21
CA LEU A 462 -12.00 14.34 -26.25
C LEU A 462 -11.19 14.60 -27.53
N THR A 463 -11.87 15.09 -28.58
CA THR A 463 -11.22 15.79 -29.70
C THR A 463 -11.47 17.29 -29.58
N ARG A 464 -10.67 18.08 -30.29
CA ARG A 464 -10.55 19.55 -30.13
C ARG A 464 -11.88 20.32 -30.36
N ASP A 465 -12.82 19.74 -31.11
CA ASP A 465 -13.97 20.46 -31.69
C ASP A 465 -15.35 19.75 -31.55
N THR A 466 -15.51 18.73 -30.69
CA THR A 466 -16.82 18.07 -30.48
C THR A 466 -17.23 17.84 -29.01
N LEU A 467 -18.47 18.21 -28.69
CA LEU A 467 -19.09 18.10 -27.36
C LEU A 467 -19.80 16.74 -27.14
N THR A 468 -19.08 15.72 -26.68
CA THR A 468 -19.65 14.46 -26.13
C THR A 468 -18.75 13.82 -25.07
N GLY A 469 -19.33 13.29 -23.98
CA GLY A 469 -18.68 12.38 -23.01
C GLY A 469 -17.77 12.99 -21.93
N ALA A 470 -18.00 12.90 -20.62
CA ALA A 470 -19.06 12.19 -19.89
C ALA A 470 -20.09 13.16 -19.27
N GLU A 471 -20.98 13.68 -20.11
CA GLU A 471 -22.34 13.94 -19.66
C GLU A 471 -22.99 12.58 -19.33
N ALA A 472 -23.63 12.33 -18.20
CA ALA A 472 -24.09 13.28 -17.20
C ALA A 472 -23.90 12.81 -15.73
N ARG A 473 -23.20 13.66 -14.95
CA ARG A 473 -23.30 13.88 -13.48
C ARG A 473 -22.12 13.51 -12.56
N HIS A 474 -20.98 14.11 -12.90
CA HIS A 474 -19.89 14.65 -12.07
C HIS A 474 -19.11 13.77 -11.07
N GLY A 475 -17.79 13.99 -11.10
CA GLY A 475 -16.83 13.58 -10.09
C GLY A 475 -15.39 13.73 -10.60
N ALA A 476 -14.67 14.71 -10.04
CA ALA A 476 -13.46 15.29 -10.62
C ALA A 476 -12.81 16.27 -9.62
N ASP A 477 -11.78 15.86 -8.87
CA ASP A 477 -11.11 16.69 -7.84
C ASP A 477 -9.64 16.98 -8.18
N CYS A 478 -9.36 18.28 -8.35
CA CYS A 478 -8.05 18.89 -8.45
C CYS A 478 -6.96 18.33 -7.53
N ALA A 479 -7.23 18.12 -6.23
CA ALA A 479 -6.17 17.67 -5.33
C ALA A 479 -5.78 16.23 -5.58
N ASN A 480 -6.73 15.36 -5.89
CA ASN A 480 -6.45 13.95 -6.18
C ASN A 480 -5.78 13.80 -7.56
N PHE A 481 -6.21 14.59 -8.54
CA PHE A 481 -5.55 14.71 -9.84
C PHE A 481 -4.06 15.10 -9.71
N ILE A 482 -3.74 16.13 -8.91
CA ILE A 482 -2.36 16.56 -8.63
C ILE A 482 -1.61 15.54 -7.74
N THR A 483 -2.27 14.95 -6.75
CA THR A 483 -1.68 13.95 -5.83
C THR A 483 -1.23 12.71 -6.58
N ALA A 484 -2.03 12.21 -7.52
CA ALA A 484 -1.66 11.07 -8.35
C ALA A 484 -0.33 11.33 -9.08
N ALA A 485 -0.20 12.49 -9.73
CA ALA A 485 0.97 12.85 -10.51
C ALA A 485 2.24 12.92 -9.66
N LEU A 486 2.13 13.50 -8.46
CA LEU A 486 3.26 13.66 -7.56
C LEU A 486 3.62 12.36 -6.82
N ARG A 487 2.66 11.46 -6.55
CA ARG A 487 2.95 10.14 -5.95
C ARG A 487 3.70 9.22 -6.92
N ALA A 488 3.43 9.30 -8.23
CA ALA A 488 4.21 8.58 -9.24
C ALA A 488 5.67 9.05 -9.31
N GLU A 489 5.91 10.35 -9.10
CA GLU A 489 7.26 10.93 -8.89
C GLU A 489 7.90 10.53 -7.54
N GLY A 490 7.27 9.68 -6.72
CA GLY A 490 7.79 9.19 -5.44
C GLY A 490 7.60 10.14 -4.25
N TRP A 491 6.74 11.17 -4.37
CA TRP A 491 6.39 12.05 -3.25
C TRP A 491 5.30 11.44 -2.36
N LEU A 492 5.43 11.59 -1.05
CA LEU A 492 4.45 11.05 -0.09
C LEU A 492 3.35 12.08 0.24
N LEU A 493 2.29 12.10 -0.58
CA LEU A 493 1.10 12.94 -0.39
C LEU A 493 -0.17 12.11 -0.10
N PRO A 494 -1.08 12.58 0.77
CA PRO A 494 -2.36 11.91 1.02
C PRO A 494 -3.36 12.19 -0.10
N TRP A 495 -4.20 11.20 -0.42
CA TRP A 495 -5.43 11.44 -1.17
C TRP A 495 -6.40 12.23 -0.29
N GLY A 496 -7.09 13.21 -0.86
CA GLY A 496 -7.94 14.15 -0.13
C GLY A 496 -8.20 15.44 -0.90
N SER A 497 -8.63 16.47 -0.20
CA SER A 497 -8.88 17.81 -0.76
C SER A 497 -7.59 18.66 -0.83
N PRO A 498 -7.61 19.81 -1.52
CA PRO A 498 -6.55 20.81 -1.45
C PRO A 498 -6.23 21.31 -0.04
N ALA A 499 -7.13 21.13 0.95
CA ALA A 499 -6.83 21.44 2.35
C ALA A 499 -5.96 20.35 3.02
N ASP A 500 -6.14 19.08 2.64
CA ASP A 500 -5.36 17.93 3.13
C ASP A 500 -3.96 17.89 2.49
N VAL A 501 -3.84 18.36 1.24
CA VAL A 501 -2.55 18.52 0.55
C VAL A 501 -1.78 19.76 1.03
N LYS A 502 -2.46 20.85 1.43
CA LYS A 502 -1.79 22.14 1.77
C LYS A 502 -0.66 22.06 2.80
N PRO A 503 -0.70 21.25 3.87
CA PRO A 503 0.42 21.10 4.83
C PRO A 503 1.75 20.65 4.19
N PHE A 504 1.69 19.98 3.03
CA PHE A 504 2.82 19.51 2.24
C PHE A 504 3.29 20.52 1.19
N LEU A 505 2.69 21.71 1.12
CA LEU A 505 3.03 22.75 0.15
C LEU A 505 3.60 23.99 0.86
N THR A 506 4.44 24.75 0.17
CA THR A 506 4.97 26.04 0.66
C THR A 506 4.67 27.17 -0.33
N PRO A 507 4.28 28.37 0.10
CA PRO A 507 4.10 29.51 -0.79
C PRO A 507 5.41 29.94 -1.47
N VAL A 508 5.32 30.33 -2.73
CA VAL A 508 6.44 30.86 -3.54
C VAL A 508 6.06 32.19 -4.19
N THR A 509 7.05 32.97 -4.60
CA THR A 509 6.84 34.29 -5.25
C THR A 509 7.22 34.32 -6.73
N ALA A 510 7.84 33.25 -7.23
CA ALA A 510 8.22 33.05 -8.63
C ALA A 510 7.70 31.69 -9.13
N ILE A 511 7.90 31.40 -10.42
CA ILE A 511 7.62 30.08 -10.99
C ILE A 511 8.78 29.12 -10.64
N GLU A 512 8.45 28.03 -9.96
CA GLU A 512 9.36 26.97 -9.50
C GLU A 512 8.72 25.61 -9.81
N GLN A 513 9.38 24.70 -10.51
CA GLN A 513 8.75 23.44 -10.94
C GLN A 513 8.79 22.35 -9.86
N PRO A 514 7.66 21.70 -9.50
CA PRO A 514 6.30 21.90 -10.01
C PRO A 514 5.56 23.06 -9.32
N THR A 515 5.12 24.07 -10.08
CA THR A 515 4.34 25.19 -9.51
C THR A 515 2.88 24.77 -9.39
N LEU A 516 2.32 24.89 -8.20
CA LEU A 516 0.91 24.68 -7.91
C LEU A 516 0.21 26.01 -7.62
N LEU A 517 -1.01 26.17 -8.10
CA LEU A 517 -1.83 27.36 -7.86
C LEU A 517 -2.92 26.98 -6.85
N HIS A 518 -2.79 27.44 -5.62
CA HIS A 518 -3.70 27.13 -4.52
C HIS A 518 -4.74 28.24 -4.34
N PHE A 519 -5.95 27.98 -4.81
CA PHE A 519 -7.10 28.90 -4.70
C PHE A 519 -7.86 28.72 -3.37
N GLY A 520 -7.29 27.99 -2.41
CA GLY A 520 -7.93 27.62 -1.14
C GLY A 520 -8.80 26.36 -1.30
N SER A 521 -9.88 26.51 -2.07
CA SER A 521 -10.85 25.46 -2.36
C SER A 521 -10.77 24.95 -3.81
N HIS A 522 -9.59 25.08 -4.41
CA HIS A 522 -9.23 24.47 -5.69
C HIS A 522 -7.70 24.46 -5.82
N LEU A 523 -7.16 23.43 -6.47
CA LEU A 523 -5.74 23.29 -6.78
C LEU A 523 -5.55 23.15 -8.30
N ALA A 524 -4.49 23.74 -8.83
CA ALA A 524 -4.05 23.56 -10.20
C ALA A 524 -2.53 23.43 -10.22
N ALA A 525 -1.96 23.01 -11.35
CA ALA A 525 -0.53 23.19 -11.62
C ALA A 525 -0.34 24.20 -12.76
N LEU A 526 0.81 24.86 -12.77
CA LEU A 526 1.29 25.56 -13.95
C LEU A 526 1.66 24.51 -14.99
N TRP A 527 1.05 24.57 -16.16
CA TRP A 527 1.34 23.68 -17.27
C TRP A 527 2.49 24.19 -18.13
N LYS A 528 2.47 25.49 -18.46
CA LYS A 528 3.51 26.11 -19.27
C LYS A 528 3.64 27.59 -18.97
N ASP A 529 4.75 27.92 -18.34
CA ASP A 529 5.38 29.24 -18.30
C ASP A 529 5.57 29.77 -19.73
N ARG A 530 5.14 31.01 -19.99
CA ARG A 530 5.16 31.69 -21.29
C ARG A 530 5.81 33.08 -21.16
N PRO A 531 6.32 33.66 -22.26
CA PRO A 531 6.91 35.00 -22.22
C PRO A 531 5.88 36.04 -21.71
N PRO A 532 6.16 36.78 -20.61
CA PRO A 532 7.45 36.92 -19.91
C PRO A 532 7.73 35.81 -18.86
N LEU A 533 8.73 34.96 -19.14
CA LEU A 533 9.02 33.76 -18.35
C LEU A 533 9.37 34.08 -16.88
N GLY A 534 9.01 33.15 -15.98
CA GLY A 534 9.34 33.18 -14.55
C GLY A 534 8.39 33.98 -13.67
N GLN A 535 7.35 34.59 -14.25
CA GLN A 535 6.29 35.31 -13.54
C GLN A 535 4.92 34.83 -14.02
N LEU A 536 4.01 34.48 -13.08
CA LEU A 536 2.69 33.98 -13.44
C LEU A 536 1.85 35.05 -14.16
N ASP A 537 1.77 34.93 -15.49
CA ASP A 537 1.12 35.85 -16.42
C ASP A 537 -0.25 35.34 -16.89
N ASP A 538 -1.11 36.26 -17.36
CA ASP A 538 -2.43 35.94 -17.91
C ASP A 538 -2.41 34.95 -19.09
N SER A 539 -1.31 34.94 -19.86
CA SER A 539 -1.13 34.04 -20.99
C SER A 539 -0.66 32.63 -20.61
N ASP A 540 -0.11 32.42 -19.41
CA ASP A 540 0.43 31.14 -18.96
C ASP A 540 -0.60 30.03 -19.04
N LEU A 541 -0.20 28.84 -19.46
CA LEU A 541 -1.10 27.70 -19.39
C LEU A 541 -1.09 27.13 -17.98
N CYS A 542 -2.25 26.99 -17.38
CA CYS A 542 -2.46 26.24 -16.16
C CYS A 542 -3.25 24.97 -16.49
N VAL A 543 -2.89 23.85 -15.85
CA VAL A 543 -3.64 22.61 -15.86
C VAL A 543 -4.42 22.47 -14.57
N HIS A 544 -5.70 22.15 -14.66
CA HIS A 544 -6.54 21.93 -13.49
C HIS A 544 -7.68 20.97 -13.77
N GLN A 545 -8.35 20.51 -12.72
CA GLN A 545 -9.61 19.78 -12.82
C GLN A 545 -10.55 20.27 -11.71
N LEU A 546 -11.73 20.77 -12.07
CA LEU A 546 -12.74 21.19 -11.09
C LEU A 546 -14.14 20.92 -11.65
N GLU A 547 -14.83 19.93 -11.09
CA GLU A 547 -16.24 19.60 -11.40
C GLU A 547 -16.53 19.27 -12.88
N GLY A 548 -15.48 18.95 -13.66
CA GLY A 548 -15.54 18.63 -15.08
C GLY A 548 -14.37 17.77 -15.55
N ARG A 549 -14.06 17.81 -16.85
CA ARG A 549 -12.84 17.20 -17.40
C ARG A 549 -11.59 17.95 -16.88
N PRO A 550 -10.39 17.34 -16.91
CA PRO A 550 -9.15 18.10 -16.79
C PRO A 550 -9.00 19.07 -17.96
N GLU A 551 -8.62 20.32 -17.68
CA GLU A 551 -8.48 21.39 -18.68
C GLU A 551 -7.07 21.98 -18.63
N ILE A 552 -6.51 22.30 -19.79
CA ILE A 552 -5.43 23.28 -19.93
C ILE A 552 -6.06 24.57 -20.45
N LEU A 553 -5.92 25.67 -19.71
CA LEU A 553 -6.39 26.98 -20.14
C LEU A 553 -5.45 28.11 -19.68
N PRO A 554 -5.49 29.29 -20.32
CA PRO A 554 -4.73 30.46 -19.89
C PRO A 554 -5.06 30.85 -18.44
N PHE A 555 -4.08 31.30 -17.67
CA PHE A 555 -4.25 31.69 -16.27
C PHE A 555 -5.29 32.80 -16.10
N ALA A 556 -5.42 33.71 -17.09
CA ALA A 556 -6.51 34.69 -17.15
C ALA A 556 -7.90 34.05 -17.01
N GLN A 557 -8.11 32.89 -17.65
CA GLN A 557 -9.36 32.13 -17.61
C GLN A 557 -9.47 31.31 -16.32
N LEU A 558 -8.37 30.77 -15.81
CA LEU A 558 -8.37 30.06 -14.52
C LEU A 558 -8.70 31.00 -13.35
N ARG A 559 -8.15 32.21 -13.32
CA ARG A 559 -8.42 33.19 -12.24
C ARG A 559 -9.75 33.92 -12.39
N ALA A 560 -10.43 33.82 -13.54
CA ALA A 560 -11.73 34.45 -13.76
C ALA A 560 -12.75 33.94 -12.72
N GLY A 561 -13.35 34.86 -11.95
CA GLY A 561 -14.29 34.53 -10.87
C GLY A 561 -13.69 33.84 -9.64
N ARG A 562 -12.39 33.53 -9.62
CA ARG A 562 -11.68 32.92 -8.48
C ARG A 562 -10.87 33.96 -7.71
N ARG A 563 -10.49 33.65 -6.47
CA ARG A 563 -9.54 34.48 -5.70
C ARG A 563 -8.15 34.47 -6.38
N LYS A 564 -7.29 35.46 -6.11
CA LYS A 564 -5.87 35.34 -6.50
C LYS A 564 -5.29 34.08 -5.84
N PRO A 565 -4.68 33.15 -6.60
CA PRO A 565 -4.08 31.97 -5.99
C PRO A 565 -2.88 32.37 -5.13
N GLU A 566 -2.63 31.56 -4.11
CA GLU A 566 -1.29 31.42 -3.57
C GLU A 566 -0.51 30.57 -4.58
N LEU A 567 0.57 31.11 -5.16
CA LEU A 567 1.54 30.24 -5.84
C LEU A 567 2.20 29.41 -4.74
N MET A 568 2.27 28.10 -4.95
CA MET A 568 2.90 27.15 -4.05
C MET A 568 3.86 26.27 -4.86
N THR A 569 4.87 25.73 -4.21
CA THR A 569 5.53 24.49 -4.67
C THR A 569 5.36 23.41 -3.60
N ILE A 570 5.80 22.19 -3.88
CA ILE A 570 5.89 21.16 -2.84
C ILE A 570 6.87 21.64 -1.78
N ARG A 571 6.52 21.46 -0.51
CA ARG A 571 7.32 21.96 0.61
C ARG A 571 8.64 21.21 0.73
N GLU A 572 9.66 21.73 0.06
CA GLU A 572 11.03 21.37 0.37
C GLU A 572 11.34 21.77 1.83
N PRO A 573 11.94 20.86 2.63
CA PRO A 573 12.44 21.19 3.96
C PRO A 573 13.50 22.30 3.95
N GLU A 574 13.50 23.15 4.99
CA GLU A 574 14.52 24.20 5.21
C GLU A 574 15.96 23.66 5.19
N ALA A 575 16.13 22.39 5.58
CA ALA A 575 17.28 21.56 5.26
C ALA A 575 16.82 20.11 5.07
N VAL A 576 17.41 19.39 4.13
CA VAL A 576 17.16 17.96 3.88
C VAL A 576 18.31 17.09 4.37
N ILE A 577 18.01 15.80 4.56
CA ILE A 577 19.01 14.72 4.56
C ILE A 577 18.74 13.88 3.31
N ARG A 578 19.74 13.74 2.45
CA ARG A 578 19.70 12.85 1.27
C ARG A 578 20.36 11.52 1.61
N ILE A 579 19.72 10.42 1.24
CA ILE A 579 20.30 9.07 1.38
C ILE A 579 20.23 8.40 0.01
N ALA A 580 21.30 7.73 -0.38
CA ALA A 580 21.34 6.87 -1.56
C ALA A 580 21.62 5.44 -1.12
N ILE A 581 20.86 4.47 -1.65
CA ILE A 581 21.06 3.05 -1.35
C ILE A 581 21.20 2.30 -2.67
N CYS A 582 22.33 1.63 -2.87
CA CYS A 582 22.54 0.67 -3.96
C CYS A 582 21.93 -0.69 -3.61
N GLY A 583 21.60 -1.46 -4.65
CA GLY A 583 21.39 -2.89 -4.52
C GLY A 583 22.71 -3.66 -4.42
N ASP A 584 22.77 -4.78 -5.14
CA ASP A 584 23.87 -5.74 -5.06
C ASP A 584 25.13 -5.21 -5.77
N LEU A 585 26.25 -5.20 -5.03
CA LEU A 585 27.57 -4.72 -5.45
C LEU A 585 28.59 -5.87 -5.36
N MET A 586 28.88 -6.50 -6.50
CA MET A 586 29.81 -7.62 -6.61
C MET A 586 31.07 -7.18 -7.36
N LEU A 587 32.10 -6.79 -6.60
CA LEU A 587 33.39 -6.33 -7.16
C LEU A 587 34.39 -7.46 -7.46
N GLY A 588 33.97 -8.72 -7.28
CA GLY A 588 34.74 -9.92 -7.58
C GLY A 588 34.83 -10.22 -9.08
N ARG A 589 35.27 -11.43 -9.43
CA ARG A 589 35.33 -11.98 -10.82
C ARG A 589 36.03 -11.10 -11.87
N GLY A 590 36.78 -10.07 -11.46
CA GLY A 590 37.49 -9.13 -12.33
C GLY A 590 36.91 -7.70 -12.37
N ILE A 591 35.75 -7.44 -11.76
CA ILE A 591 35.10 -6.12 -11.76
C ILE A 591 36.01 -5.04 -11.12
N ALA A 592 36.61 -5.31 -9.96
CA ALA A 592 37.58 -4.38 -9.33
C ALA A 592 38.85 -4.11 -10.18
N ALA A 593 39.13 -4.91 -11.22
CA ALA A 593 40.26 -4.69 -12.12
C ALA A 593 39.92 -3.76 -13.31
N GLN A 594 38.64 -3.43 -13.51
CA GLN A 594 38.22 -2.45 -14.51
C GLN A 594 38.69 -1.02 -14.16
N THR A 595 38.71 -0.15 -15.17
CA THR A 595 39.16 1.25 -15.04
C THR A 595 38.27 2.04 -14.08
N ASP A 596 36.95 1.92 -14.24
CA ASP A 596 35.96 2.61 -13.43
C ASP A 596 34.62 1.81 -13.39
N PRO A 597 34.48 0.87 -12.43
CA PRO A 597 33.27 0.06 -12.30
C PRO A 597 32.11 0.76 -11.57
N LEU A 598 32.29 2.00 -11.08
CA LEU A 598 31.33 2.67 -10.17
C LEU A 598 30.98 4.11 -10.57
N GLY A 599 31.71 4.75 -11.49
CA GLY A 599 31.57 6.16 -11.87
C GLY A 599 30.22 6.56 -12.48
N ARG A 600 29.36 5.60 -12.81
CA ARG A 600 27.95 5.83 -13.17
C ARG A 600 27.07 6.19 -11.98
N ILE A 601 27.28 5.50 -10.85
CA ILE A 601 26.52 5.72 -9.62
C ILE A 601 27.23 6.70 -8.68
N ALA A 602 28.55 6.84 -8.77
CA ALA A 602 29.32 7.76 -7.92
C ALA A 602 28.78 9.21 -7.91
N PRO A 603 28.34 9.83 -9.02
CA PRO A 603 27.73 11.16 -9.00
C PRO A 603 26.42 11.25 -8.19
N MET A 604 25.73 10.13 -7.95
CA MET A 604 24.54 10.05 -7.10
C MET A 604 24.91 9.84 -5.64
N LEU A 605 25.84 8.92 -5.37
CA LEU A 605 26.34 8.61 -4.03
C LEU A 605 27.05 9.81 -3.39
N GLN A 606 27.96 10.46 -4.14
CA GLN A 606 28.67 11.67 -3.71
C GLN A 606 27.76 12.91 -3.53
N ARG A 607 26.46 12.82 -3.87
CA ARG A 607 25.44 13.86 -3.62
C ARG A 607 24.56 13.57 -2.41
N ALA A 608 24.69 12.39 -1.79
CA ALA A 608 23.98 12.04 -0.57
C ALA A 608 24.68 12.61 0.68
N ASP A 609 23.94 12.72 1.77
CA ASP A 609 24.49 12.90 3.12
C ASP A 609 24.82 11.55 3.79
N LEU A 610 24.40 10.43 3.17
CA LEU A 610 24.70 9.05 3.54
C LEU A 610 24.53 8.13 2.31
N ALA A 611 25.58 7.39 1.94
CA ALA A 611 25.54 6.40 0.87
C ALA A 611 25.70 4.95 1.38
N LEU A 612 24.79 4.07 0.98
CA LEU A 612 24.63 2.69 1.45
C LEU A 612 24.57 1.67 0.28
N GLY A 613 24.74 0.38 0.56
CA GLY A 613 24.48 -0.71 -0.40
C GLY A 613 24.70 -2.12 0.18
N ASN A 614 24.52 -3.17 -0.63
CA ASN A 614 24.87 -4.55 -0.26
C ASN A 614 26.19 -4.99 -0.90
N LEU A 615 27.18 -5.35 -0.07
CA LEU A 615 28.45 -5.89 -0.56
C LEU A 615 28.37 -7.41 -0.68
N GLU A 616 27.97 -7.87 -1.86
CA GLU A 616 27.80 -9.30 -2.16
C GLU A 616 29.11 -9.96 -2.63
N CYS A 617 30.21 -9.65 -1.92
CA CYS A 617 31.48 -10.33 -2.09
C CYS A 617 32.38 -10.19 -0.85
N VAL A 618 33.25 -11.17 -0.64
CA VAL A 618 34.28 -11.12 0.40
C VAL A 618 35.52 -10.41 -0.14
N ILE A 619 36.05 -9.45 0.61
CA ILE A 619 37.29 -8.75 0.25
C ILE A 619 38.50 -9.53 0.78
N GLY A 620 39.39 -9.96 -0.11
CA GLY A 620 40.55 -10.77 0.27
C GLY A 620 41.54 -11.05 -0.86
N THR A 621 42.62 -11.75 -0.52
CA THR A 621 43.71 -12.12 -1.45
C THR A 621 43.68 -13.59 -1.87
N ALA A 622 42.79 -14.40 -1.31
CA ALA A 622 42.62 -15.80 -1.68
C ALA A 622 41.97 -15.95 -3.06
N LEU A 623 42.43 -16.92 -3.85
CA LEU A 623 41.78 -17.26 -5.12
C LEU A 623 40.48 -18.07 -4.85
N PRO A 624 39.39 -17.82 -5.60
CA PRO A 624 38.17 -18.60 -5.49
C PRO A 624 38.41 -20.05 -5.96
N LYS A 625 37.91 -21.01 -5.17
CA LYS A 625 38.02 -22.46 -5.41
C LYS A 625 37.01 -22.95 -6.45
N ASN A 626 35.94 -22.20 -6.67
CA ASN A 626 34.89 -22.45 -7.65
C ASN A 626 34.26 -21.11 -8.10
N ARG A 627 33.41 -21.09 -9.12
CA ARG A 627 32.80 -19.85 -9.65
C ARG A 627 31.72 -19.23 -8.75
N MET A 628 31.18 -19.98 -7.79
CA MET A 628 30.16 -19.48 -6.86
C MET A 628 30.79 -18.56 -5.81
N GLN A 629 32.05 -18.76 -5.43
CA GLN A 629 32.72 -17.88 -4.48
C GLN A 629 32.97 -16.48 -5.07
N LEU A 630 32.32 -15.47 -4.49
CA LEU A 630 32.41 -14.05 -4.86
C LEU A 630 33.51 -13.39 -4.01
N ILE A 631 34.75 -13.41 -4.53
CA ILE A 631 35.91 -12.78 -3.87
C ILE A 631 36.39 -11.59 -4.69
N ALA A 632 36.49 -10.44 -4.04
CA ALA A 632 37.06 -9.21 -4.58
C ALA A 632 38.45 -8.94 -3.98
N THR A 633 39.33 -8.30 -4.75
CA THR A 633 40.67 -7.92 -4.26
C THR A 633 40.59 -6.75 -3.28
N PRO A 634 41.61 -6.50 -2.42
CA PRO A 634 41.60 -5.39 -1.47
C PRO A 634 41.35 -4.00 -2.09
N LYS A 635 41.66 -3.81 -3.38
CA LYS A 635 41.33 -2.59 -4.15
C LYS A 635 39.83 -2.26 -4.11
N ALA A 636 38.96 -3.25 -3.93
CA ALA A 636 37.51 -3.06 -3.89
C ALA A 636 37.07 -2.08 -2.78
N ALA A 637 37.65 -2.14 -1.58
CA ALA A 637 37.29 -1.22 -0.50
C ALA A 637 37.58 0.25 -0.85
N ALA A 638 38.75 0.52 -1.43
CA ALA A 638 39.12 1.85 -1.91
C ALA A 638 38.19 2.34 -3.02
N LEU A 639 37.90 1.51 -4.03
CA LEU A 639 36.96 1.85 -5.11
C LEU A 639 35.55 2.18 -4.59
N LEU A 640 35.06 1.43 -3.60
CA LEU A 640 33.76 1.67 -2.97
C LEU A 640 33.76 3.02 -2.22
N ARG A 641 34.88 3.40 -1.58
CA ARG A 641 35.02 4.69 -0.91
C ARG A 641 35.19 5.86 -1.87
N GLU A 642 35.96 5.68 -2.95
CA GLU A 642 36.13 6.65 -4.04
C GLU A 642 34.79 6.95 -4.74
N ALA A 643 33.95 5.93 -4.91
CA ALA A 643 32.58 6.08 -5.40
C ALA A 643 31.64 6.82 -4.41
N GLY A 644 32.05 6.98 -3.15
CA GLY A 644 31.35 7.77 -2.14
C GLY A 644 30.53 6.98 -1.12
N LEU A 645 30.69 5.65 -0.99
CA LEU A 645 29.94 4.85 0.00
C LEU A 645 30.43 5.09 1.43
N ASP A 646 29.48 5.21 2.38
CA ASP A 646 29.75 5.41 3.82
C ASP A 646 29.47 4.16 4.66
N GLY A 647 28.61 3.25 4.18
CA GLY A 647 28.33 1.99 4.85
C GLY A 647 27.83 0.90 3.91
N LEU A 648 28.10 -0.37 4.25
CA LEU A 648 27.73 -1.52 3.41
C LEU A 648 27.19 -2.66 4.26
N SER A 649 26.10 -3.29 3.81
CA SER A 649 25.69 -4.59 4.34
C SER A 649 26.79 -5.61 4.05
N VAL A 650 27.10 -6.41 5.08
CA VAL A 650 27.97 -7.58 5.04
C VAL A 650 27.25 -8.81 5.63
N GLU A 651 25.92 -8.82 5.48
CA GLU A 651 24.99 -9.89 5.85
C GLU A 651 24.25 -10.33 4.59
N ASN A 652 24.77 -11.35 3.91
CA ASN A 652 24.20 -11.95 2.71
C ASN A 652 24.67 -13.41 2.54
N ASN A 653 24.06 -14.10 1.57
CA ASN A 653 24.43 -15.45 1.10
C ASN A 653 25.97 -15.67 1.02
N HIS A 654 26.70 -14.75 0.39
CA HIS A 654 28.12 -14.81 0.05
C HIS A 654 29.06 -14.29 1.14
N ALA A 655 28.54 -13.68 2.20
CA ALA A 655 29.31 -13.08 3.29
C ALA A 655 30.24 -14.07 4.04
N LEU A 656 30.12 -15.38 3.78
CA LEU A 656 30.95 -16.46 4.36
C LEU A 656 31.75 -17.24 3.31
N ASP A 657 31.97 -16.72 2.09
CA ASP A 657 32.70 -17.46 1.04
C ASP A 657 34.17 -17.81 1.41
N LEU A 658 34.82 -17.02 2.26
CA LEU A 658 36.11 -17.37 2.90
C LEU A 658 35.95 -17.64 4.41
N GLY A 659 34.76 -18.09 4.83
CA GLY A 659 34.41 -18.37 6.21
C GLY A 659 34.35 -17.13 7.12
N PRO A 660 34.21 -17.34 8.45
CA PRO A 660 34.13 -16.24 9.42
C PRO A 660 35.38 -15.34 9.47
N GLU A 661 36.56 -15.91 9.20
CA GLU A 661 37.82 -15.16 9.08
C GLU A 661 37.78 -14.21 7.87
N GLY A 662 37.26 -14.66 6.72
CA GLY A 662 37.04 -13.82 5.55
C GLY A 662 36.01 -12.71 5.76
N ASN A 663 34.92 -13.00 6.48
CA ASN A 663 33.93 -11.99 6.86
C ASN A 663 34.56 -10.90 7.76
N THR A 664 35.41 -11.33 8.71
CA THR A 664 36.14 -10.42 9.60
C THR A 664 37.17 -9.59 8.84
N ALA A 665 37.90 -10.18 7.89
CA ALA A 665 38.82 -9.47 7.00
C ALA A 665 38.10 -8.45 6.10
N THR A 666 36.91 -8.77 5.60
CA THR A 666 36.07 -7.82 4.84
C THR A 666 35.67 -6.63 5.70
N LYS A 667 35.19 -6.88 6.93
CA LYS A 667 34.82 -5.83 7.90
C LYS A 667 36.02 -4.90 8.18
N GLN A 668 37.20 -5.47 8.44
CA GLN A 668 38.43 -4.71 8.66
C GLN A 668 38.89 -3.92 7.43
N ALA A 669 38.73 -4.46 6.22
CA ALA A 669 39.07 -3.77 4.97
C ALA A 669 38.14 -2.58 4.69
N LEU A 670 36.85 -2.71 5.00
CA LEU A 670 35.90 -1.60 4.93
C LEU A 670 36.20 -0.53 5.98
N GLU A 671 36.43 -0.92 7.23
CA GLU A 671 36.76 -0.01 8.33
C GLU A 671 38.05 0.78 8.06
N ALA A 672 39.06 0.16 7.43
CA ALA A 672 40.32 0.82 7.05
C ALA A 672 40.11 1.95 6.02
N GLU A 673 39.15 1.79 5.10
CA GLU A 673 38.76 2.82 4.12
C GLU A 673 37.64 3.75 4.63
N ASN A 674 37.29 3.66 5.92
CA ASN A 674 36.24 4.44 6.59
C ASN A 674 34.81 4.15 6.06
N ILE A 675 34.57 2.94 5.54
CA ILE A 675 33.22 2.42 5.24
C ILE A 675 32.74 1.62 6.46
N VAL A 676 31.56 1.94 6.98
CA VAL A 676 30.97 1.24 8.13
C VAL A 676 30.41 -0.13 7.72
N PRO A 677 30.89 -1.26 8.27
CA PRO A 677 30.25 -2.54 8.07
C PRO A 677 28.93 -2.61 8.85
N ILE A 678 27.83 -2.77 8.12
CA ILE A 678 26.48 -2.86 8.64
C ILE A 678 26.11 -4.33 8.80
N GLY A 679 25.62 -4.69 9.98
CA GLY A 679 25.20 -6.04 10.30
C GLY A 679 23.89 -6.08 11.08
N ARG A 680 23.61 -7.23 11.70
CA ARG A 680 22.38 -7.50 12.48
C ARG A 680 22.21 -6.58 13.71
N GLU A 681 23.30 -5.96 14.16
CA GLU A 681 23.27 -4.87 15.14
C GLU A 681 23.25 -3.51 14.44
N ALA A 682 22.23 -2.70 14.72
CA ALA A 682 22.07 -1.39 14.12
C ALA A 682 23.28 -0.45 14.38
N ARG A 683 23.85 0.07 13.29
CA ARG A 683 24.85 1.14 13.28
C ARG A 683 24.14 2.48 13.23
N ILE A 684 24.61 3.47 14.00
CA ILE A 684 24.01 4.81 14.05
C ILE A 684 24.91 5.79 13.30
N PHE A 685 24.36 6.44 12.28
CA PHE A 685 24.99 7.52 11.56
C PHE A 685 24.42 8.85 12.08
N GLU A 686 25.29 9.77 12.52
CA GLU A 686 24.88 11.10 13.00
C GLU A 686 25.00 12.13 11.87
N ILE A 687 23.86 12.46 11.25
CA ILE A 687 23.79 13.28 10.04
C ILE A 687 22.97 14.53 10.36
N ARG A 688 23.57 15.72 10.23
CA ARG A 688 22.92 17.02 10.50
C ARG A 688 22.28 17.13 11.90
N GLY A 689 22.78 16.38 12.88
CA GLY A 689 22.25 16.32 14.25
C GLY A 689 21.10 15.31 14.44
N LYS A 690 20.82 14.48 13.44
CA LYS A 690 19.86 13.37 13.45
C LYS A 690 20.57 12.04 13.48
N ARG A 691 19.99 11.08 14.20
CA ARG A 691 20.55 9.72 14.32
C ARG A 691 19.76 8.79 13.41
N ILE A 692 20.41 8.30 12.36
CA ILE A 692 19.83 7.32 11.44
C ILE A 692 20.41 5.96 11.81
N ALA A 693 19.55 5.04 12.26
CA ALA A 693 19.96 3.67 12.54
C ALA A 693 19.80 2.81 11.28
N VAL A 694 20.85 2.11 10.89
CA VAL A 694 20.84 1.16 9.77
C VAL A 694 21.29 -0.21 10.28
N PHE A 695 20.50 -1.25 9.98
CA PHE A 695 20.89 -2.63 10.23
C PHE A 695 20.66 -3.48 8.98
N ALA A 696 21.38 -4.58 8.87
CA ALA A 696 21.28 -5.54 7.79
C ALA A 696 21.04 -6.94 8.34
N PHE A 697 20.47 -7.84 7.54
CA PHE A 697 20.40 -9.25 7.87
C PHE A 697 20.27 -10.12 6.62
N ASP A 698 20.94 -11.25 6.65
CA ASP A 698 20.73 -12.36 5.73
C ASP A 698 19.45 -13.11 6.13
N ASP A 699 18.55 -13.27 5.16
CA ASP A 699 17.31 -14.04 5.20
C ASP A 699 17.27 -15.10 4.09
N SER A 700 18.37 -15.28 3.33
CA SER A 700 18.51 -16.34 2.32
C SER A 700 18.62 -17.75 2.93
N ARG A 701 18.54 -17.85 4.27
CA ARG A 701 18.70 -19.05 5.08
C ARG A 701 17.47 -19.17 5.97
N GLU A 702 16.77 -20.31 5.87
CA GLU A 702 15.39 -20.48 6.36
C GLU A 702 15.22 -20.27 7.88
N ASP A 703 16.31 -20.38 8.65
CA ASP A 703 16.38 -20.21 10.11
C ASP A 703 16.62 -18.76 10.58
N ALA A 704 16.67 -17.79 9.67
CA ALA A 704 16.92 -16.38 10.00
C ALA A 704 15.89 -15.77 10.97
N VAL A 705 16.32 -15.55 12.22
CA VAL A 705 15.56 -14.78 13.23
C VAL A 705 15.64 -13.29 12.90
N LEU A 706 14.52 -12.56 12.96
CA LEU A 706 14.53 -11.12 12.74
C LEU A 706 15.31 -10.33 13.82
N PRO A 707 16.10 -9.32 13.43
CA PRO A 707 16.80 -8.47 14.38
C PRO A 707 15.80 -7.62 15.19
N LYS A 708 16.00 -7.54 16.51
CA LYS A 708 15.12 -6.76 17.40
C LYS A 708 15.39 -5.27 17.23
N VAL A 709 14.45 -4.55 16.62
CA VAL A 709 14.47 -3.08 16.47
C VAL A 709 14.45 -2.43 17.85
N THR A 710 15.64 -2.10 18.35
CA THR A 710 15.89 -1.56 19.69
C THR A 710 16.63 -0.23 19.67
N ALA A 711 17.08 0.21 18.48
CA ALA A 711 17.78 1.47 18.28
C ALA A 711 16.84 2.66 18.48
N LYS A 712 17.15 3.52 19.46
CA LYS A 712 16.43 4.78 19.67
C LYS A 712 16.94 5.84 18.70
N ALA A 713 16.51 5.79 17.45
CA ALA A 713 16.93 6.68 16.36
C ALA A 713 15.82 7.67 15.94
N ASP A 714 16.18 8.65 15.12
CA ASP A 714 15.26 9.60 14.50
C ASP A 714 14.71 9.07 13.17
N PHE A 715 15.45 8.16 12.51
CA PHE A 715 15.02 7.37 11.35
C PHE A 715 15.63 5.96 11.43
N ILE A 716 14.94 4.94 10.91
CA ILE A 716 15.42 3.54 10.96
C ILE A 716 15.32 2.91 9.56
N ILE A 717 16.43 2.36 9.09
CA ILE A 717 16.58 1.69 7.79
C ILE A 717 16.94 0.22 8.01
N ALA A 718 16.28 -0.68 7.28
CA ALA A 718 16.66 -2.09 7.17
C ALA A 718 17.22 -2.39 5.77
N LEU A 719 18.34 -3.12 5.73
CA LEU A 719 18.97 -3.65 4.52
C LEU A 719 18.90 -5.19 4.52
N PRO A 720 17.74 -5.80 4.25
CA PRO A 720 17.63 -7.25 4.16
C PRO A 720 18.23 -7.78 2.85
N HIS A 721 19.00 -8.86 2.94
CA HIS A 721 19.34 -9.69 1.79
C HIS A 721 18.48 -10.96 1.84
N TRP A 722 17.54 -11.10 0.89
CA TRP A 722 16.33 -11.91 1.07
C TRP A 722 15.65 -12.29 -0.25
N GLY A 723 14.56 -13.04 -0.18
CA GLY A 723 13.72 -13.36 -1.35
C GLY A 723 14.32 -14.45 -2.24
N ARG A 724 13.84 -14.54 -3.49
CA ARG A 724 14.22 -15.59 -4.45
C ARG A 724 14.98 -14.99 -5.63
N GLU A 725 16.14 -15.55 -5.92
CA GLU A 725 16.95 -15.23 -7.12
C GLU A 725 16.09 -15.27 -8.40
N HIS A 726 16.29 -14.24 -9.24
CA HIS A 726 15.61 -13.96 -10.50
C HIS A 726 14.09 -13.66 -10.40
N SER A 727 13.55 -13.37 -9.22
CA SER A 727 12.13 -13.01 -9.05
C SER A 727 11.90 -11.49 -9.14
N THR A 728 11.16 -11.04 -10.14
CA THR A 728 10.71 -9.63 -10.27
C THR A 728 9.53 -9.27 -9.37
N THR A 729 8.89 -10.26 -8.75
CA THR A 729 7.84 -10.10 -7.75
C THR A 729 8.41 -10.39 -6.36
N PRO A 730 8.13 -9.58 -5.32
CA PRO A 730 8.47 -9.91 -3.94
C PRO A 730 7.86 -11.24 -3.53
N SER A 731 8.44 -11.95 -2.57
CA SER A 731 7.77 -13.10 -1.92
C SER A 731 6.95 -12.66 -0.71
N THR A 732 6.01 -13.53 -0.32
CA THR A 732 5.50 -13.74 1.04
C THR A 732 6.44 -13.19 2.12
N ARG A 733 7.60 -13.83 2.26
CA ARG A 733 8.50 -13.64 3.39
C ARG A 733 9.07 -12.23 3.39
N GLN A 734 9.38 -11.69 2.21
CA GLN A 734 9.79 -10.29 2.07
C GLN A 734 8.65 -9.35 2.52
N ARG A 735 7.39 -9.61 2.13
CA ARG A 735 6.22 -8.80 2.56
C ARG A 735 5.91 -8.93 4.05
N GLU A 736 5.95 -10.12 4.64
CA GLU A 736 5.72 -10.33 6.08
C GLU A 736 6.78 -9.62 6.90
N ILE A 737 8.05 -9.84 6.56
CA ILE A 737 9.18 -9.24 7.25
C ILE A 737 9.12 -7.72 7.06
N ALA A 738 8.76 -7.21 5.88
CA ALA A 738 8.54 -5.78 5.68
C ALA A 738 7.44 -5.24 6.59
N ALA A 739 6.25 -5.85 6.59
CA ALA A 739 5.13 -5.43 7.43
C ALA A 739 5.50 -5.48 8.92
N GLN A 740 6.15 -6.54 9.39
CA GLN A 740 6.62 -6.66 10.77
C GLN A 740 7.68 -5.60 11.11
N LEU A 741 8.65 -5.35 10.24
CA LEU A 741 9.67 -4.32 10.46
C LEU A 741 9.04 -2.91 10.53
N LEU A 742 8.13 -2.58 9.61
CA LEU A 742 7.41 -1.32 9.59
C LEU A 742 6.53 -1.14 10.85
N GLN A 743 5.82 -2.18 11.28
CA GLN A 743 5.05 -2.19 12.53
C GLN A 743 5.94 -2.02 13.77
N ASN A 744 7.17 -2.55 13.74
CA ASN A 744 8.19 -2.38 14.78
C ASN A 744 8.98 -1.06 14.67
N GLY A 745 8.57 -0.12 13.81
CA GLY A 745 9.15 1.23 13.73
C GLY A 745 10.36 1.37 12.79
N VAL A 746 10.59 0.43 11.88
CA VAL A 746 11.42 0.69 10.70
C VAL A 746 10.68 1.67 9.78
N HIS A 747 11.39 2.65 9.24
CA HIS A 747 10.81 3.72 8.41
C HIS A 747 11.09 3.49 6.92
N LEU A 748 12.17 2.77 6.60
CA LEU A 748 12.58 2.42 5.25
C LEU A 748 13.17 1.01 5.21
N ILE A 749 12.81 0.23 4.22
CA ILE A 749 13.41 -1.06 3.92
C ILE A 749 13.92 -1.01 2.48
N ALA A 750 15.17 -1.43 2.26
CA ALA A 750 15.80 -1.49 0.95
C ALA A 750 16.47 -2.85 0.77
N GLY A 751 15.77 -3.75 0.08
CA GLY A 751 16.12 -5.15 -0.08
C GLY A 751 17.10 -5.44 -1.23
N CYS A 752 17.74 -6.59 -1.14
CA CYS A 752 18.82 -7.08 -2.00
C CYS A 752 18.77 -8.61 -2.12
N GLY A 753 19.42 -9.22 -3.12
CA GLY A 753 19.52 -10.68 -3.28
C GLY A 753 18.67 -11.35 -4.38
N PRO A 754 17.50 -10.83 -4.80
CA PRO A 754 16.78 -11.40 -5.94
C PRO A 754 17.47 -11.26 -7.30
N HIS A 755 18.61 -10.56 -7.42
CA HIS A 755 19.31 -10.28 -8.69
C HIS A 755 18.39 -9.78 -9.83
N ALA A 756 17.34 -9.07 -9.44
CA ALA A 756 16.30 -8.50 -10.27
C ALA A 756 15.69 -7.34 -9.48
N LEU A 757 15.20 -6.31 -10.16
CA LEU A 757 14.41 -5.26 -9.53
C LEU A 757 13.12 -5.86 -8.95
N GLN A 758 12.61 -5.27 -7.87
CA GLN A 758 11.25 -5.50 -7.34
C GLN A 758 10.64 -4.15 -6.92
N PRO A 759 9.29 -4.03 -6.79
CA PRO A 759 8.63 -2.75 -6.57
C PRO A 759 9.13 -1.96 -5.36
N LEU A 760 9.04 -0.63 -5.47
CA LEU A 760 9.03 0.30 -4.34
C LEU A 760 7.58 0.57 -3.94
N GLU A 761 7.23 0.21 -2.71
CA GLU A 761 5.91 0.43 -2.14
C GLU A 761 5.95 1.43 -0.98
N HIS A 762 4.86 2.18 -0.84
CA HIS A 762 4.70 3.21 0.19
C HIS A 762 3.55 2.84 1.12
N HIS A 763 3.86 2.62 2.40
CA HIS A 763 2.91 2.22 3.44
C HIS A 763 2.70 3.37 4.44
N PRO A 764 1.62 3.37 5.25
CA PRO A 764 1.37 4.46 6.22
C PRO A 764 2.48 4.67 7.27
N SER A 765 3.32 3.67 7.51
CA SER A 765 4.41 3.67 8.50
C SER A 765 5.82 3.81 7.91
N GLY A 766 5.99 3.74 6.58
CA GLY A 766 7.31 3.77 5.93
C GLY A 766 7.27 3.34 4.47
N SER A 767 8.41 3.01 3.87
CA SER A 767 8.48 2.53 2.48
C SER A 767 9.37 1.30 2.33
N THR A 768 9.06 0.47 1.35
CA THR A 768 9.73 -0.80 1.08
C THR A 768 10.15 -0.87 -0.38
N ALA A 769 11.44 -0.73 -0.68
CA ALA A 769 11.99 -1.22 -1.94
C ALA A 769 12.32 -2.70 -1.74
N PHE A 770 11.57 -3.60 -2.37
CA PHE A 770 11.70 -5.03 -2.09
C PHE A 770 13.00 -5.65 -2.63
N SER A 771 13.51 -5.14 -3.75
CA SER A 771 14.82 -5.49 -4.30
C SER A 771 15.31 -4.35 -5.18
N LEU A 772 16.52 -3.88 -4.91
CA LEU A 772 17.20 -2.88 -5.73
C LEU A 772 17.94 -3.49 -6.92
N GLY A 773 18.03 -4.82 -7.02
CA GLY A 773 18.67 -5.54 -8.13
C GLY A 773 20.19 -5.34 -8.23
N ASN A 774 20.74 -5.75 -9.37
CA ASN A 774 22.19 -5.78 -9.62
C ASN A 774 22.71 -4.38 -10.00
N THR A 775 23.15 -3.60 -9.00
CA THR A 775 23.72 -2.26 -9.26
C THR A 775 25.10 -2.36 -9.91
N VAL A 776 25.95 -3.30 -9.45
CA VAL A 776 27.21 -3.67 -10.10
C VAL A 776 27.43 -5.19 -9.98
N PHE A 777 27.47 -5.89 -11.12
CA PHE A 777 27.62 -7.35 -11.18
C PHE A 777 28.35 -7.81 -12.45
N ASP A 778 28.71 -9.09 -12.59
CA ASP A 778 29.47 -9.61 -13.73
C ASP A 778 28.63 -10.01 -14.96
N GLY A 779 28.32 -9.00 -15.79
CA GLY A 779 27.92 -9.22 -17.18
C GLY A 779 26.59 -9.97 -17.37
N PRO A 780 26.32 -10.49 -18.59
CA PRO A 780 25.01 -11.02 -18.93
C PRO A 780 24.78 -12.38 -18.24
N GLY A 781 23.81 -12.39 -17.33
CA GLY A 781 23.41 -13.57 -16.56
C GLY A 781 22.30 -14.40 -17.23
N PRO A 782 21.49 -15.13 -16.46
CA PRO A 782 20.53 -16.10 -17.00
C PRO A 782 19.25 -15.48 -17.61
N GLY A 783 19.05 -14.16 -17.51
CA GLY A 783 17.89 -13.46 -18.07
C GLY A 783 18.03 -11.94 -18.02
N ALA A 784 17.18 -11.22 -18.76
CA ALA A 784 17.30 -9.77 -18.98
C ALA A 784 17.27 -8.89 -17.71
N GLU A 785 16.66 -9.38 -16.63
CA GLU A 785 16.58 -8.67 -15.34
C GLU A 785 17.92 -8.65 -14.58
N TRP A 786 18.84 -9.56 -14.88
CA TRP A 786 20.17 -9.64 -14.25
C TRP A 786 21.06 -8.45 -14.57
N ASP A 787 20.87 -7.84 -15.75
CA ASP A 787 21.61 -6.66 -16.21
C ASP A 787 21.03 -5.34 -15.64
N ARG A 788 20.01 -5.43 -14.77
CA ARG A 788 19.26 -4.30 -14.18
C ARG A 788 19.46 -4.24 -12.66
N GLY A 789 19.67 -3.02 -12.18
CA GLY A 789 19.61 -2.65 -10.78
C GLY A 789 19.10 -1.21 -10.63
N SER A 790 19.26 -0.64 -9.45
CA SER A 790 18.87 0.73 -9.17
C SER A 790 19.66 1.33 -8.00
N VAL A 791 19.64 2.66 -7.94
CA VAL A 791 19.89 3.40 -6.71
C VAL A 791 18.56 3.95 -6.20
N LEU A 792 18.22 3.62 -4.96
CA LEU A 792 17.10 4.22 -4.24
C LEU A 792 17.53 5.59 -3.70
N GLU A 793 17.00 6.66 -4.29
CA GLU A 793 17.18 8.03 -3.79
C GLU A 793 16.09 8.36 -2.76
N ILE A 794 16.53 8.81 -1.57
CA ILE A 794 15.67 9.17 -0.44
C ILE A 794 15.92 10.61 -0.02
N THR A 795 14.86 11.35 0.26
CA THR A 795 14.91 12.68 0.88
C THR A 795 14.12 12.68 2.18
N LEU A 796 14.78 13.03 3.30
CA LEU A 796 14.16 13.28 4.60
C LEU A 796 14.19 14.78 4.93
N ASP A 797 13.23 15.24 5.72
CA ASP A 797 13.30 16.54 6.40
C ASP A 797 14.33 16.47 7.53
N ALA A 798 15.36 17.33 7.51
CA ALA A 798 16.41 17.30 8.53
C ALA A 798 15.91 17.72 9.93
N LYS A 799 14.75 18.36 10.02
CA LYS A 799 14.16 18.85 11.28
C LYS A 799 13.53 17.74 12.10
N ASP A 800 12.79 16.83 11.46
CA ASP A 800 11.99 15.80 12.12
C ASP A 800 12.21 14.36 11.57
N CYS A 801 13.07 14.19 10.56
CA CYS A 801 13.34 12.93 9.86
C CYS A 801 12.14 12.32 9.12
N ARG A 802 11.05 13.08 8.88
CA ARG A 802 9.95 12.63 8.04
C ARG A 802 10.44 12.33 6.63
N LEU A 803 10.06 11.16 6.10
CA LEU A 803 10.29 10.78 4.71
C LEU A 803 9.46 11.69 3.79
N ILE A 804 10.11 12.38 2.87
CA ILE A 804 9.49 13.35 1.94
C ILE A 804 9.33 12.73 0.55
N ARG A 805 10.39 12.09 0.07
CA ARG A 805 10.46 11.45 -1.25
C ARG A 805 11.31 10.17 -1.16
N ALA A 806 10.87 9.12 -1.83
CA ALA A 806 11.68 7.95 -2.13
C ALA A 806 11.41 7.51 -3.57
N ARG A 807 12.45 7.27 -4.36
CA ARG A 807 12.30 6.81 -5.76
C ARG A 807 13.42 5.86 -6.17
N LEU A 808 13.09 4.87 -6.98
CA LEU A 808 14.09 4.08 -7.70
C LEU A 808 14.60 4.88 -8.89
N VAL A 809 15.91 4.90 -9.08
CA VAL A 809 16.56 5.37 -10.30
C VAL A 809 17.29 4.18 -10.88
N GLU A 810 16.82 3.66 -12.02
CA GLU A 810 17.39 2.45 -12.60
C GLU A 810 18.82 2.64 -13.12
N THR A 811 19.61 1.58 -13.01
CA THR A 811 21.01 1.51 -13.42
C THR A 811 21.23 0.21 -14.19
N SER A 812 21.88 0.27 -15.36
CA SER A 812 22.39 -0.95 -15.99
C SER A 812 23.80 -1.27 -15.51
N SER A 813 24.02 -2.53 -15.14
CA SER A 813 25.33 -3.08 -14.81
C SER A 813 26.23 -3.25 -16.06
N GLN A 814 25.63 -3.22 -17.26
CA GLN A 814 26.33 -3.28 -18.55
C GLN A 814 26.80 -1.88 -18.98
N PRO A 815 28.07 -1.68 -19.39
CA PRO A 815 28.48 -0.42 -20.02
C PRO A 815 27.69 -0.16 -21.31
N GLU A 816 27.44 1.11 -21.60
CA GLU A 816 26.87 1.56 -22.89
C GLU A 816 27.77 1.12 -24.06
N LYS A 817 27.13 0.85 -25.21
CA LYS A 817 27.78 0.36 -26.44
C LYS A 817 28.00 1.47 -27.45
#